data_AF-A0A1G0MKW0-F1
#
_entry.id   AF-A0A1G0MKW0-F1
#
_cell.length_a   1.000
_cell.length_b   1.000
_cell.length_c   1.000
_cell.angle_alpha   90.00
_cell.angle_beta   90.00
_cell.angle_gamma   90.00
#
_symmetry.space_group_name_H-M   'P 1'
#
loop_
_entity.id
_entity.type
_entity.pdbx_description
1 polymer ?
#
loop_
_entity_poly.entity_id
_entity_poly.type
_entity_poly.pdbx_seq_one_letter_code
_entity_poly.pdbx_strand_id
1 'polypeptide(L)'
;MTFEAKTPLAIFLCSLASLAFEVALTRIFSISLWYHFAFMIISIAMLGLAASGVALALYPRLKRIERVGSYCLLLGVAIPLSYLLVNQVPFDPVRLAWDRTQILHLGLFYLILAVPFFCTGLVIATAFTVQSGRAGLLYGADLLGAGLGSLGVLLLLSILAPERVVFLLCLAPLAAAFFSGGPRLRVAALLLACFALLLLARQPEFAALRISPYKGMPSALRFPGARALKSYDTPFARIDTFESPAVRFAPGLSLSYLESLPRQIGIAVDGGDVSAVTASDRQKAPEFLEFLPAALPYAIGSRNKVLVLDPRGGLQVLLARRFGAAEIDKVEGNPALAAVLRTDLREFAGGIYDDRSWTGLGRSWLRGREDAFDIIDISLMGTEPYGTFGIAEEYRFTVEAFKEYLGSLGKDGLLSVNLYIIPPPRSELRILATMIEALEEIGVREPALHLAAIRSWGALCIVAKRSPLTESEIGAIRRFAGERWFDLLHYPGMGAQQSDLYLKSSADEYNRAFAALLSKERRQRFLDDYIFDVAPVHDDRPFFGYFLKAGRTAETYRAMGEKWQFFLAEGYIVPAVFAQAALISLLLMLLPLFSGKRGGGRAKGLLPYFALLGCGFMLVEIALIQKIILPLENPSYAVATLLASLLVSSGAGSLLGERFAWLRTAATTAVIAGLIVCYSLILPAASAAISTFALPVKIGLVFLLLLPLGLLMGIPFPAGLRTLGDLDPFLIPWAWVLNGTFSVLAPMLAVMFATSAGFGAVLYLGAAAYLLAFLNLHFFAKKLRITSSYDPRRP
;
A
#
# COMPACT_ATOMS: atom_id res chain seq x y z
N MET A 1 43.18 1.34 -12.73
CA MET A 1 41.88 1.94 -13.14
C MET A 1 41.80 3.35 -12.57
N THR A 2 41.62 4.35 -13.44
CA THR A 2 41.39 5.75 -13.05
C THR A 2 40.11 5.88 -12.23
N PHE A 3 40.02 6.91 -11.38
CA PHE A 3 38.87 7.14 -10.49
C PHE A 3 37.53 7.17 -11.26
N GLU A 4 37.55 7.70 -12.49
CA GLU A 4 36.39 7.78 -13.39
C GLU A 4 35.80 6.40 -13.78
N ALA A 5 36.63 5.36 -13.86
CA ALA A 5 36.15 4.01 -14.19
C ALA A 5 35.40 3.35 -13.02
N LYS A 6 35.57 3.86 -11.80
CA LYS A 6 34.97 3.29 -10.58
C LYS A 6 33.66 3.97 -10.17
N THR A 7 33.37 5.15 -10.71
CA THR A 7 32.17 5.92 -10.38
C THR A 7 30.86 5.16 -10.64
N PRO A 8 30.66 4.47 -11.79
CA PRO A 8 29.42 3.73 -12.03
C PRO A 8 29.19 2.61 -11.00
N LEU A 9 30.24 1.88 -10.61
CA LEU A 9 30.15 0.84 -9.58
C LEU A 9 29.79 1.42 -8.22
N ALA A 10 30.36 2.58 -7.86
CA ALA A 10 30.03 3.25 -6.61
C ALA A 10 28.57 3.70 -6.57
N ILE A 11 28.06 4.27 -7.68
CA ILE A 11 26.64 4.62 -7.83
C ILE A 11 25.78 3.38 -7.69
N PHE A 12 26.05 2.32 -8.46
CA PHE A 12 25.31 1.07 -8.43
C PHE A 12 25.16 0.52 -6.99
N LEU A 13 26.26 0.43 -6.23
CA LEU A 13 26.25 -0.09 -4.86
C LEU A 13 25.51 0.84 -3.88
N CYS A 14 25.66 2.16 -4.04
CA CYS A 14 24.95 3.12 -3.18
C CYS A 14 23.44 3.12 -3.47
N SER A 15 23.05 3.10 -4.73
CA SER A 15 21.65 3.07 -5.15
C SER A 15 20.98 1.74 -4.77
N LEU A 16 21.70 0.62 -4.88
CA LEU A 16 21.26 -0.69 -4.37
C LEU A 16 20.95 -0.62 -2.87
N ALA A 17 21.89 -0.13 -2.07
CA ALA A 17 21.68 -0.02 -0.63
C ALA A 17 20.59 0.98 -0.26
N SER A 18 20.51 2.10 -0.98
CA SER A 18 19.53 3.16 -0.72
C SER A 18 18.11 2.68 -0.98
N LEU A 19 17.83 2.06 -2.13
CA LEU A 19 16.49 1.57 -2.43
C LEU A 19 16.14 0.33 -1.58
N ALA A 20 17.10 -0.55 -1.34
CA ALA A 20 16.91 -1.67 -0.41
C ALA A 20 16.57 -1.16 1.00
N PHE A 21 17.22 -0.08 1.46
CA PHE A 21 16.93 0.51 2.76
C PHE A 21 15.56 1.18 2.78
N GLU A 22 15.16 1.86 1.70
CA GLU A 22 13.82 2.41 1.54
C GLU A 22 12.72 1.33 1.70
N VAL A 23 12.86 0.22 0.99
CA VAL A 23 11.92 -0.91 1.08
C VAL A 23 11.98 -1.55 2.46
N ALA A 24 13.17 -1.75 3.05
CA ALA A 24 13.29 -2.27 4.42
C ALA A 24 12.60 -1.36 5.45
N LEU A 25 12.69 -0.04 5.30
CA LEU A 25 12.01 0.93 6.16
C LEU A 25 10.49 0.77 6.08
N THR A 26 9.91 0.48 4.92
CA THR A 26 8.46 0.24 4.81
C THR A 26 8.02 -0.94 5.68
N ARG A 27 8.84 -1.99 5.74
CA ARG A 27 8.60 -3.16 6.58
C ARG A 27 8.80 -2.87 8.06
N ILE A 28 9.90 -2.16 8.39
CA ILE A 28 10.19 -1.71 9.76
C ILE A 28 9.02 -0.89 10.31
N PHE A 29 8.49 0.06 9.53
CA PHE A 29 7.36 0.90 9.94
C PHE A 29 6.03 0.17 9.96
N SER A 30 5.80 -0.81 9.08
CA SER A 30 4.62 -1.67 9.18
C SER A 30 4.58 -2.39 10.53
N ILE A 31 5.73 -2.84 11.03
CA ILE A 31 5.83 -3.53 12.33
C ILE A 31 5.86 -2.54 13.51
N SER A 32 6.64 -1.45 13.45
CA SER A 32 6.76 -0.52 14.58
C SER A 32 5.59 0.45 14.73
N LEU A 33 5.09 0.98 13.61
CA LEU A 33 4.02 1.98 13.51
C LEU A 33 2.85 1.39 12.72
N TRP A 34 2.52 1.88 11.53
CA TRP A 34 1.50 1.29 10.65
C TRP A 34 1.97 1.33 9.21
N TYR A 35 1.44 0.45 8.36
CA TYR A 35 1.83 0.37 6.94
C TYR A 35 1.58 1.68 6.16
N HIS A 36 0.64 2.52 6.62
CA HIS A 36 0.35 3.83 6.03
C HIS A 36 1.56 4.78 5.95
N PHE A 37 2.58 4.57 6.80
CA PHE A 37 3.81 5.36 6.77
C PHE A 37 4.76 4.97 5.63
N ALA A 38 4.43 3.96 4.81
CA ALA A 38 5.21 3.62 3.61
C ALA A 38 5.32 4.78 2.61
N PHE A 39 4.22 5.52 2.36
CA PHE A 39 4.23 6.68 1.46
C PHE A 39 5.16 7.80 1.96
N MET A 40 5.21 7.98 3.28
CA MET A 40 6.09 8.96 3.92
C MET A 40 7.57 8.65 3.63
N ILE A 41 7.96 7.38 3.61
CA ILE A 41 9.34 6.95 3.36
C ILE A 41 9.78 7.34 1.95
N ILE A 42 8.95 7.09 0.92
CA ILE A 42 9.25 7.47 -0.47
C ILE A 42 9.47 8.99 -0.55
N SER A 43 8.60 9.77 0.09
CA SER A 43 8.74 11.23 0.12
C SER A 43 10.00 11.69 0.86
N ILE A 44 10.39 11.04 1.96
CA ILE A 44 11.63 11.32 2.68
C ILE A 44 12.85 11.00 1.81
N ALA A 45 12.81 9.88 1.07
CA ALA A 45 13.89 9.47 0.18
C ALA A 45 14.12 10.51 -0.91
N MET A 46 13.04 10.88 -1.62
CA MET A 46 13.11 11.90 -2.67
C MET A 46 13.46 13.29 -2.13
N LEU A 47 13.02 13.62 -0.91
CA LEU A 47 13.40 14.86 -0.23
C LEU A 47 14.90 14.93 0.08
N GLY A 48 15.48 13.83 0.58
CA GLY A 48 16.93 13.73 0.81
C GLY A 48 17.72 13.89 -0.49
N LEU A 49 17.29 13.21 -1.56
CA LEU A 49 17.88 13.34 -2.89
C LEU A 49 17.77 14.77 -3.46
N ALA A 50 16.66 15.46 -3.25
CA ALA A 50 16.48 16.85 -3.69
C ALA A 50 17.36 17.82 -2.87
N ALA A 51 17.42 17.63 -1.55
CA ALA A 51 18.23 18.45 -0.65
C ALA A 51 19.74 18.37 -0.99
N SER A 52 20.24 17.24 -1.49
CA SER A 52 21.63 17.12 -1.94
C SER A 52 21.94 18.03 -3.13
N GLY A 53 20.99 18.19 -4.06
CA GLY A 53 21.09 19.09 -5.20
C GLY A 53 21.16 20.55 -4.78
N VAL A 54 20.36 20.93 -3.78
CA VAL A 54 20.41 22.27 -3.14
C VAL A 54 21.78 22.50 -2.50
N ALA A 55 22.28 21.54 -1.72
CA ALA A 55 23.59 21.65 -1.08
C ALA A 55 24.72 21.80 -2.11
N LEU A 56 24.69 21.06 -3.22
CA LEU A 56 25.67 21.20 -4.30
C LEU A 56 25.55 22.54 -5.04
N ALA A 57 24.33 23.08 -5.19
CA ALA A 57 24.11 24.39 -5.79
C ALA A 57 24.68 25.52 -4.91
N LEU A 58 24.44 25.47 -3.60
CA LEU A 58 24.91 26.46 -2.62
C LEU A 58 26.41 26.38 -2.36
N TYR A 59 26.96 25.16 -2.32
CA TYR A 59 28.36 24.91 -1.98
C TYR A 59 29.12 24.20 -3.12
N PRO A 60 29.59 24.94 -4.15
CA PRO A 60 30.30 24.35 -5.29
C PRO A 60 31.55 23.54 -4.92
N ARG A 61 32.16 23.78 -3.74
CA ARG A 61 33.30 23.01 -3.23
C ARG A 61 32.97 21.52 -3.00
N LEU A 62 31.69 21.19 -2.85
CA LEU A 62 31.20 19.82 -2.71
C LEU A 62 31.21 19.05 -4.05
N LYS A 63 31.26 19.74 -5.20
CA LYS A 63 31.19 19.15 -6.57
C LYS A 63 32.49 18.47 -7.03
N ARG A 64 33.27 17.90 -6.11
CA ARG A 64 34.58 17.28 -6.42
C ARG A 64 34.43 15.76 -6.48
N ILE A 65 34.87 15.17 -7.59
CA ILE A 65 34.79 13.73 -7.81
C ILE A 65 35.54 12.93 -6.73
N GLU A 66 36.66 13.46 -6.23
CA GLU A 66 37.47 12.88 -5.13
C GLU A 66 36.68 12.67 -3.83
N ARG A 67 35.60 13.42 -3.61
CA ARG A 67 34.77 13.31 -2.41
C ARG A 67 33.72 12.20 -2.50
N VAL A 68 33.50 11.61 -3.67
CA VAL A 68 32.52 10.52 -3.84
C VAL A 68 32.77 9.38 -2.86
N GLY A 69 34.03 8.95 -2.68
CA GLY A 69 34.35 7.89 -1.71
C GLY A 69 34.04 8.27 -0.26
N SER A 70 34.17 9.55 0.11
CA SER A 70 33.77 10.03 1.44
C SER A 70 32.24 10.07 1.61
N TYR A 71 31.50 10.40 0.54
CA TYR A 71 30.03 10.35 0.57
C TYR A 71 29.51 8.92 0.66
N CYS A 72 30.15 7.95 -0.01
CA CYS A 72 29.87 6.52 0.17
C CYS A 72 30.11 6.06 1.61
N LEU A 73 31.21 6.51 2.24
CA LEU A 73 31.50 6.19 3.65
C LEU A 73 30.41 6.77 4.57
N LEU A 74 30.02 8.03 4.35
CA LEU A 74 28.95 8.69 5.10
C LEU A 74 27.62 7.96 4.96
N LEU A 75 27.28 7.50 3.75
CA LEU A 75 26.08 6.67 3.51
C LEU A 75 26.13 5.36 4.31
N GLY A 76 27.28 4.68 4.29
CA GLY A 76 27.49 3.45 5.08
C GLY A 76 27.33 3.63 6.58
N VAL A 77 27.62 4.81 7.12
CA VAL A 77 27.35 5.14 8.53
C VAL A 77 25.90 5.60 8.74
N ALA A 78 25.36 6.40 7.81
CA ALA A 78 24.05 7.02 7.91
C ALA A 78 22.93 5.97 7.95
N ILE A 79 23.01 4.90 7.15
CA ILE A 79 21.99 3.83 7.13
C ILE A 79 21.73 3.25 8.53
N PRO A 80 22.71 2.60 9.20
CA PRO A 80 22.48 2.03 10.53
C PRO A 80 22.23 3.10 11.60
N LEU A 81 22.91 4.25 11.51
CA LEU A 81 22.74 5.32 12.50
C LEU A 81 21.33 5.93 12.45
N SER A 82 20.77 6.16 11.27
CA SER A 82 19.42 6.70 11.10
C SER A 82 18.36 5.76 11.66
N TYR A 83 18.47 4.45 11.40
CA TYR A 83 17.61 3.44 12.00
C TYR A 83 17.69 3.46 13.54
N LEU A 84 18.90 3.41 14.09
CA LEU A 84 19.11 3.40 15.54
C LEU A 84 18.56 4.66 16.21
N LEU A 85 18.81 5.84 15.63
CA LEU A 85 18.33 7.11 16.17
C LEU A 85 16.80 7.20 16.11
N VAL A 86 16.18 6.82 14.99
CA VAL A 86 14.71 6.83 14.87
C VAL A 86 14.06 5.88 15.87
N ASN A 87 14.64 4.70 16.09
CA ASN A 87 14.13 3.74 17.08
C ASN A 87 14.17 4.27 18.53
N GLN A 88 14.96 5.31 18.81
CA GLN A 88 14.99 5.98 20.12
C GLN A 88 14.03 7.16 20.23
N VAL A 89 13.50 7.68 19.13
CA VAL A 89 12.57 8.81 19.14
C VAL A 89 11.18 8.29 19.56
N PRO A 90 10.58 8.79 20.66
CA PRO A 90 9.30 8.30 21.19
C PRO A 90 8.10 8.87 20.42
N PHE A 91 8.10 8.68 19.10
CA PHE A 91 7.00 9.08 18.23
C PHE A 91 5.87 8.07 18.29
N ASP A 92 4.65 8.54 18.52
CA ASP A 92 3.45 7.73 18.39
C ASP A 92 2.33 8.50 17.66
N PRO A 93 1.89 8.02 16.49
CA PRO A 93 0.79 8.61 15.72
C PRO A 93 -0.49 8.82 16.51
N VAL A 94 -0.83 7.90 17.43
CA VAL A 94 -2.07 8.01 18.20
C VAL A 94 -2.03 9.23 19.13
N ARG A 95 -0.84 9.58 19.63
CA ARG A 95 -0.62 10.72 20.53
C ARG A 95 -0.68 12.08 19.83
N LEU A 96 -0.55 12.14 18.51
CA LEU A 96 -0.64 13.41 17.75
C LEU A 96 -1.94 14.18 18.04
N ALA A 97 -2.99 13.47 18.43
CA ALA A 97 -4.29 14.03 18.77
C ALA A 97 -4.29 14.96 19.98
N TRP A 98 -3.40 14.75 20.96
CA TRP A 98 -3.38 15.53 22.20
C TRP A 98 -1.99 16.04 22.59
N ASP A 99 -0.92 15.50 22.02
CA ASP A 99 0.47 15.86 22.33
C ASP A 99 1.15 16.55 21.12
N ARG A 100 1.27 17.87 21.19
CA ARG A 100 1.92 18.67 20.14
C ARG A 100 3.42 18.38 19.98
N THR A 101 4.07 17.79 20.99
CA THR A 101 5.49 17.41 20.87
C THR A 101 5.69 16.32 19.83
N GLN A 102 4.65 15.53 19.53
CA GLN A 102 4.68 14.52 18.47
C GLN A 102 4.92 15.12 17.08
N ILE A 103 4.53 16.37 16.84
CA ILE A 103 4.85 17.08 15.58
C ILE A 103 6.35 17.32 15.48
N LEU A 104 7.01 17.66 16.59
CA LEU A 104 8.47 17.80 16.64
C LEU A 104 9.15 16.44 16.43
N HIS A 105 8.65 15.38 17.06
CA HIS A 105 9.15 14.02 16.85
C HIS A 105 9.00 13.56 15.39
N LEU A 106 7.87 13.87 14.74
CA LEU A 106 7.68 13.63 13.31
C LEU A 106 8.71 14.42 12.47
N GLY A 107 8.94 15.70 12.79
CA GLY A 107 10.00 16.48 12.16
C GLY A 107 11.40 15.86 12.31
N LEU A 108 11.71 15.31 13.49
CA LEU A 108 12.95 14.57 13.75
C LEU A 108 13.04 13.28 12.94
N PHE A 109 11.93 12.53 12.79
CA PHE A 109 11.85 11.36 11.91
C PHE A 109 12.24 11.72 10.47
N TYR A 110 11.62 12.75 9.91
CA TYR A 110 11.93 13.24 8.56
C TYR A 110 13.41 13.63 8.43
N LEU A 111 13.93 14.39 9.40
CA LEU A 111 15.31 14.86 9.36
C LEU A 111 16.31 13.71 9.42
N ILE A 112 16.15 12.78 10.36
CA ILE A 112 17.07 11.66 10.58
C ILE A 112 17.06 10.71 9.38
N LEU A 113 15.87 10.36 8.87
CA LEU A 113 15.73 9.41 7.77
C LEU A 113 16.09 10.00 6.41
N ALA A 114 16.05 11.33 6.25
CA ALA A 114 16.51 11.97 5.02
C ALA A 114 18.04 11.90 4.84
N VAL A 115 18.81 11.69 5.93
CA VAL A 115 20.28 11.74 5.88
C VAL A 115 20.91 10.69 4.95
N PRO A 116 20.55 9.38 5.03
CA PRO A 116 21.05 8.39 4.09
C PRO A 116 20.78 8.78 2.63
N PHE A 117 19.54 9.16 2.31
CA PHE A 117 19.15 9.53 0.95
C PHE A 117 19.84 10.82 0.48
N PHE A 118 20.09 11.77 1.39
CA PHE A 118 20.92 12.93 1.11
C PHE A 118 22.35 12.54 0.73
N CYS A 119 22.97 11.59 1.44
CA CYS A 119 24.29 11.06 1.10
C CYS A 119 24.29 10.34 -0.26
N THR A 120 23.28 9.52 -0.54
CA THR A 120 23.07 8.91 -1.88
C THR A 120 22.98 9.98 -2.96
N GLY A 121 22.18 11.02 -2.72
CA GLY A 121 22.02 12.13 -3.63
C GLY A 121 23.31 12.91 -3.87
N LEU A 122 24.18 13.06 -2.86
CA LEU A 122 25.49 13.69 -3.02
C LEU A 122 26.40 12.89 -3.95
N VAL A 123 26.39 11.56 -3.85
CA VAL A 123 27.14 10.67 -4.76
C VAL A 123 26.67 10.86 -6.20
N ILE A 124 25.36 10.72 -6.42
CA ILE A 124 24.76 10.72 -7.75
C ILE A 124 24.84 12.09 -8.42
N ALA A 125 24.39 13.14 -7.73
CA ALA A 125 24.36 14.49 -8.29
C ALA A 125 25.77 15.06 -8.55
N THR A 126 26.76 14.70 -7.72
CA THR A 126 28.17 15.04 -7.99
C THR A 126 28.68 14.33 -9.24
N ALA A 127 28.38 13.04 -9.41
CA ALA A 127 28.78 12.29 -10.60
C ALA A 127 28.15 12.87 -11.88
N PHE A 128 26.86 13.20 -11.87
CA PHE A 128 26.19 13.84 -13.01
C PHE A 128 26.75 15.23 -13.34
N THR A 129 27.14 16.00 -12.33
CA THR A 129 27.70 17.33 -12.54
C THR A 129 29.09 17.27 -13.19
N VAL A 130 29.92 16.28 -12.84
CA VAL A 130 31.29 16.16 -13.34
C VAL A 130 31.38 15.39 -14.66
N GLN A 131 30.51 14.39 -14.87
CA GLN A 131 30.56 13.48 -16.03
C GLN A 131 29.25 13.47 -16.83
N SER A 132 28.68 14.65 -17.12
CA SER A 132 27.42 14.82 -17.86
C SER A 132 27.41 14.14 -19.24
N GLY A 133 28.57 14.03 -19.90
CA GLY A 133 28.72 13.33 -21.19
C GLY A 133 28.41 11.83 -21.13
N ARG A 134 28.54 11.21 -19.95
CA ARG A 134 28.23 9.79 -19.66
C ARG A 134 26.97 9.64 -18.79
N ALA A 135 26.04 10.60 -18.86
CA ALA A 135 24.82 10.58 -18.05
C ALA A 135 23.99 9.30 -18.26
N GLY A 136 24.00 8.70 -19.46
CA GLY A 136 23.35 7.41 -19.73
C GLY A 136 23.92 6.28 -18.87
N LEU A 137 25.24 6.07 -18.90
CA LEU A 137 25.91 5.05 -18.09
C LEU A 137 25.68 5.23 -16.58
N LEU A 138 25.78 6.47 -16.10
CA LEU A 138 25.61 6.78 -14.68
C LEU A 138 24.18 6.55 -14.22
N TYR A 139 23.19 6.97 -15.01
CA TYR A 139 21.77 6.74 -14.72
C TYR A 139 21.39 5.27 -14.88
N GLY A 140 21.96 4.58 -15.87
CA GLY A 140 21.84 3.13 -16.02
C GLY A 140 22.35 2.37 -14.80
N ALA A 141 23.53 2.73 -14.28
CA ALA A 141 24.09 2.13 -13.07
C ALA A 141 23.24 2.42 -11.81
N ASP A 142 22.72 3.64 -11.68
CA ASP A 142 21.80 4.04 -10.61
C ASP A 142 20.53 3.19 -10.59
N LEU A 143 19.81 3.17 -11.71
CA LEU A 143 18.54 2.45 -11.84
C LEU A 143 18.70 0.92 -11.77
N LEU A 144 19.75 0.35 -12.35
CA LEU A 144 20.04 -1.08 -12.22
C LEU A 144 20.37 -1.45 -10.78
N GLY A 145 21.16 -0.62 -10.09
CA GLY A 145 21.49 -0.81 -8.68
C GLY A 145 20.25 -0.76 -7.82
N ALA A 146 19.45 0.29 -7.98
CA ALA A 146 18.18 0.48 -7.29
C ALA A 146 17.23 -0.73 -7.54
N GLY A 147 16.96 -1.08 -8.80
CA GLY A 147 16.06 -2.19 -9.15
C GLY A 147 16.52 -3.57 -8.65
N LEU A 148 17.82 -3.84 -8.60
CA LEU A 148 18.35 -5.06 -7.95
C LEU A 148 18.28 -4.98 -6.42
N GLY A 149 18.38 -3.78 -5.84
CA GLY A 149 18.19 -3.52 -4.41
C GLY A 149 16.77 -3.82 -3.92
N SER A 150 15.74 -3.40 -4.66
CA SER A 150 14.33 -3.67 -4.30
C SER A 150 13.99 -5.17 -4.31
N LEU A 151 14.56 -5.94 -5.23
CA LEU A 151 14.37 -7.39 -5.26
C LEU A 151 15.26 -8.10 -4.22
N GLY A 152 16.51 -7.68 -4.12
CA GLY A 152 17.49 -8.27 -3.20
C GLY A 152 17.07 -8.16 -1.73
N VAL A 153 16.48 -7.04 -1.32
CA VAL A 153 16.03 -6.87 0.06
C VAL A 153 14.88 -7.81 0.44
N LEU A 154 13.97 -8.16 -0.48
CA LEU A 154 12.93 -9.15 -0.19
C LEU A 154 13.51 -10.53 0.09
N LEU A 155 14.58 -10.91 -0.63
CA LEU A 155 15.31 -12.14 -0.37
C LEU A 155 16.08 -12.09 0.95
N LEU A 156 16.56 -10.91 1.36
CA LEU A 156 17.20 -10.75 2.67
C LEU A 156 16.17 -10.85 3.81
N LEU A 157 14.99 -10.25 3.64
CA LEU A 157 13.89 -10.28 4.62
C LEU A 157 13.23 -11.65 4.75
N SER A 158 13.48 -12.62 3.85
CA SER A 158 13.01 -14.00 4.03
C SER A 158 13.88 -14.82 4.97
N ILE A 159 15.10 -14.35 5.24
CA ILE A 159 16.11 -15.06 6.04
C ILE A 159 16.41 -14.29 7.34
N LEU A 160 16.35 -12.96 7.30
CA LEU A 160 16.75 -12.07 8.39
C LEU A 160 15.59 -11.16 8.79
N ALA A 161 15.47 -10.91 10.10
CA ALA A 161 14.57 -9.90 10.64
C ALA A 161 14.89 -8.49 10.07
N PRO A 162 13.89 -7.60 9.89
CA PRO A 162 14.08 -6.31 9.25
C PRO A 162 15.20 -5.44 9.83
N GLU A 163 15.35 -5.42 11.16
CA GLU A 163 16.41 -4.69 11.87
C GLU A 163 17.83 -5.20 11.52
N ARG A 164 17.98 -6.49 11.24
CA ARG A 164 19.27 -7.11 10.86
C ARG A 164 19.65 -6.72 9.44
N VAL A 165 18.66 -6.64 8.55
CA VAL A 165 18.87 -6.27 7.14
C VAL A 165 19.52 -4.90 7.04
N VAL A 166 19.16 -3.93 7.87
CA VAL A 166 19.77 -2.58 7.88
C VAL A 166 21.31 -2.64 8.04
N PHE A 167 21.81 -3.47 8.96
CA PHE A 167 23.25 -3.61 9.18
C PHE A 167 23.97 -4.31 8.03
N LEU A 168 23.27 -5.19 7.31
CA LEU A 168 23.82 -5.84 6.12
C LEU A 168 23.87 -4.87 4.92
N LEU A 169 22.83 -4.06 4.73
CA LEU A 169 22.72 -3.11 3.62
C LEU A 169 23.83 -2.05 3.64
N CYS A 170 24.30 -1.67 4.83
CA CYS A 170 25.37 -0.68 4.95
C CYS A 170 26.73 -1.16 4.39
N LEU A 171 26.93 -2.47 4.20
CA LEU A 171 28.17 -3.01 3.67
C LEU A 171 28.41 -2.63 2.20
N ALA A 172 27.35 -2.48 1.40
CA ALA A 172 27.47 -2.10 -0.01
C ALA A 172 28.08 -0.70 -0.23
N PRO A 173 27.60 0.38 0.42
CA PRO A 173 28.24 1.70 0.31
C PRO A 173 29.61 1.74 1.00
N LEU A 174 29.87 0.95 2.05
CA LEU A 174 31.22 0.80 2.62
C LEU A 174 32.19 0.14 1.63
N ALA A 175 31.74 -0.87 0.88
CA ALA A 175 32.52 -1.47 -0.20
C ALA A 175 32.78 -0.45 -1.33
N ALA A 176 31.77 0.35 -1.71
CA ALA A 176 31.94 1.45 -2.65
C ALA A 176 32.99 2.47 -2.17
N ALA A 177 32.96 2.83 -0.88
CA ALA A 177 33.95 3.71 -0.25
C ALA A 177 35.36 3.10 -0.24
N PHE A 178 35.48 1.80 -0.04
CA PHE A 178 36.75 1.08 -0.11
C PHE A 178 37.37 1.12 -1.52
N PHE A 179 36.57 0.87 -2.56
CA PHE A 179 37.08 0.83 -3.93
C PHE A 179 37.39 2.23 -4.51
N SER A 180 36.56 3.21 -4.18
CA SER A 180 36.67 4.59 -4.68
C SER A 180 37.59 5.47 -3.82
N GLY A 181 37.74 5.18 -2.53
CA GLY A 181 38.50 6.00 -1.58
C GLY A 181 40.02 5.76 -1.56
N GLY A 182 40.73 6.72 -0.97
CA GLY A 182 42.16 6.61 -0.62
C GLY A 182 42.41 5.68 0.57
N PRO A 183 43.69 5.46 0.96
CA PRO A 183 44.07 4.45 1.97
C PRO A 183 43.40 4.67 3.34
N ARG A 184 43.27 5.93 3.79
CA ARG A 184 42.58 6.25 5.05
C ARG A 184 41.09 5.88 5.02
N LEU A 185 40.41 6.17 3.90
CA LEU A 185 39.00 5.82 3.72
C LEU A 185 38.80 4.30 3.66
N ARG A 186 39.74 3.56 3.07
CA ARG A 186 39.70 2.09 3.04
C ARG A 186 39.75 1.47 4.43
N VAL A 187 40.68 1.94 5.27
CA VAL A 187 40.79 1.46 6.66
C VAL A 187 39.51 1.81 7.43
N ALA A 188 39.01 3.04 7.31
CA ALA A 188 37.76 3.43 7.95
C ALA A 188 36.58 2.56 7.48
N ALA A 189 36.46 2.30 6.17
CA ALA A 189 35.41 1.45 5.62
C ALA A 189 35.47 0.02 6.15
N LEU A 190 36.67 -0.57 6.25
CA LEU A 190 36.87 -1.91 6.82
C LEU A 190 36.50 -1.96 8.31
N LEU A 191 36.96 -1.00 9.11
CA LEU A 191 36.63 -0.94 10.54
C LEU A 191 35.13 -0.80 10.77
N LEU A 192 34.46 0.07 9.99
CA LEU A 192 33.01 0.24 10.06
C LEU A 192 32.26 -1.00 9.58
N ALA A 193 32.75 -1.69 8.55
CA ALA A 193 32.15 -2.94 8.09
C ALA A 193 32.27 -4.05 9.15
N CYS A 194 33.43 -4.20 9.78
CA CYS A 194 33.62 -5.11 10.90
C CYS A 194 32.70 -4.78 12.08
N PHE A 195 32.53 -3.50 12.40
CA PHE A 195 31.61 -3.06 13.45
C PHE A 195 30.15 -3.35 13.11
N ALA A 196 29.72 -3.12 11.87
CA ALA A 196 28.37 -3.45 11.41
C ALA A 196 28.10 -4.96 11.48
N LEU A 197 29.07 -5.79 11.08
CA LEU A 197 28.99 -7.25 11.21
C LEU A 197 28.93 -7.70 12.68
N LEU A 198 29.63 -7.01 13.58
CA LEU A 198 29.56 -7.28 15.02
C LEU A 198 28.16 -6.98 15.57
N LEU A 199 27.55 -5.84 15.19
CA LEU A 199 26.18 -5.50 15.59
C LEU A 199 25.16 -6.51 15.05
N LEU A 200 25.32 -6.92 13.79
CA LEU A 200 24.51 -7.97 13.17
C LEU A 200 24.55 -9.29 13.95
N ALA A 201 25.74 -9.68 14.40
CA ALA A 201 25.95 -10.93 15.16
C ALA A 201 25.49 -10.85 16.62
N ARG A 202 25.71 -9.71 17.30
CA ARG A 202 25.46 -9.56 18.75
C ARG A 202 24.04 -9.14 19.11
N GLN A 203 23.36 -8.41 18.24
CA GLN A 203 21.99 -7.91 18.45
C GLN A 203 21.75 -7.32 19.83
N PRO A 204 22.39 -6.19 20.13
CA PRO A 204 22.17 -5.52 21.39
C PRO A 204 20.72 -5.02 21.48
N GLU A 205 20.18 -4.96 22.70
CA GLU A 205 18.78 -4.60 22.97
C GLU A 205 18.39 -3.21 22.41
N PHE A 206 19.32 -2.25 22.38
CA PHE A 206 19.06 -0.93 21.81
C PHE A 206 18.81 -0.94 20.29
N ALA A 207 19.24 -2.01 19.61
CA ALA A 207 19.03 -2.23 18.18
C ALA A 207 17.78 -3.07 17.90
N ALA A 208 17.09 -3.59 18.92
CA ALA A 208 15.84 -4.30 18.76
C ALA A 208 14.72 -3.34 18.36
N LEU A 209 13.87 -3.79 17.43
CA LEU A 209 12.77 -2.98 16.92
C LEU A 209 11.74 -2.67 18.02
N ARG A 210 11.45 -1.39 18.25
CA ARG A 210 10.39 -0.98 19.18
C ARG A 210 9.03 -0.90 18.49
N ILE A 211 8.07 -1.65 19.01
CA ILE A 211 6.69 -1.63 18.54
C ILE A 211 5.90 -0.58 19.33
N SER A 212 5.08 0.22 18.63
CA SER A 212 4.19 1.20 19.27
C SER A 212 3.34 0.51 20.34
N PRO A 213 3.25 1.08 21.54
CA PRO A 213 2.50 0.48 22.62
C PRO A 213 0.97 0.60 22.46
N TYR A 214 0.49 1.34 21.46
CA TYR A 214 -0.94 1.47 21.13
C TYR A 214 -1.40 0.49 20.06
N LYS A 215 -0.49 -0.31 19.50
CA LYS A 215 -0.88 -1.42 18.62
C LYS A 215 -1.66 -2.50 19.37
N GLY A 216 -2.46 -3.27 18.64
CA GLY A 216 -3.34 -4.29 19.19
C GLY A 216 -2.64 -5.28 20.10
N MET A 217 -1.51 -5.87 19.66
CA MET A 217 -0.78 -6.85 20.47
C MET A 217 -0.14 -6.23 21.73
N PRO A 218 0.69 -5.17 21.66
CA PRO A 218 1.23 -4.54 22.87
C PRO A 218 0.15 -4.09 23.85
N SER A 219 -1.00 -3.63 23.34
CA SER A 219 -2.16 -3.29 24.17
C SER A 219 -2.75 -4.51 24.87
N ALA A 220 -2.93 -5.63 24.16
CA ALA A 220 -3.42 -6.86 24.75
C ALA A 220 -2.45 -7.49 25.76
N LEU A 221 -1.14 -7.33 25.55
CA LEU A 221 -0.09 -7.82 26.45
C LEU A 221 0.05 -7.03 27.75
N ARG A 222 -0.60 -5.86 27.88
CA ARG A 222 -0.63 -5.09 29.13
C ARG A 222 -1.61 -5.64 30.17
N PHE A 223 -2.51 -6.53 29.76
CA PHE A 223 -3.45 -7.14 30.70
C PHE A 223 -2.72 -8.10 31.67
N PRO A 224 -3.08 -8.11 32.96
CA PRO A 224 -2.49 -9.04 33.92
C PRO A 224 -2.62 -10.49 33.47
N GLY A 225 -1.54 -11.26 33.53
CA GLY A 225 -1.51 -12.66 33.08
C GLY A 225 -1.36 -12.86 31.58
N ALA A 226 -1.21 -11.79 30.79
CA ALA A 226 -0.88 -11.90 29.38
C ALA A 226 0.59 -12.31 29.16
N ARG A 227 0.85 -13.11 28.13
CA ARG A 227 2.19 -13.58 27.76
C ARG A 227 2.34 -13.71 26.24
N ALA A 228 3.47 -13.25 25.72
CA ALA A 228 3.85 -13.55 24.34
C ALA A 228 4.26 -15.04 24.24
N LEU A 229 3.92 -15.69 23.14
CA LEU A 229 4.27 -17.09 22.89
C LEU A 229 5.43 -17.18 21.91
N LYS A 230 5.17 -16.92 20.62
CA LYS A 230 6.16 -17.07 19.54
C LYS A 230 5.90 -16.08 18.40
N SER A 231 6.99 -15.65 17.76
CA SER A 231 6.99 -14.72 16.63
C SER A 231 7.58 -15.39 15.38
N TYR A 232 7.01 -15.09 14.22
CA TYR A 232 7.44 -15.59 12.91
C TYR A 232 7.62 -14.42 11.95
N ASP A 233 8.82 -14.29 11.40
CA ASP A 233 9.13 -13.23 10.44
C ASP A 233 9.13 -13.79 9.02
N THR A 234 8.48 -13.06 8.11
CA THR A 234 8.53 -13.29 6.65
C THR A 234 8.80 -11.95 5.95
N PRO A 235 9.10 -11.93 4.64
CA PRO A 235 9.38 -10.69 3.92
C PRO A 235 8.25 -9.66 3.97
N PHE A 236 7.01 -10.09 4.21
CA PHE A 236 5.80 -9.29 4.03
C PHE A 236 4.91 -9.26 5.28
N ALA A 237 5.08 -10.19 6.23
CA ALA A 237 4.29 -10.23 7.46
C ALA A 237 5.13 -10.73 8.64
N ARG A 238 4.83 -10.21 9.82
CA ARG A 238 5.30 -10.75 11.09
C ARG A 238 4.08 -11.28 11.83
N ILE A 239 4.10 -12.55 12.18
CA ILE A 239 3.00 -13.19 12.91
C ILE A 239 3.45 -13.37 14.35
N ASP A 240 2.76 -12.74 15.28
CA ASP A 240 3.00 -12.89 16.71
C ASP A 240 1.83 -13.63 17.34
N THR A 241 2.13 -14.66 18.13
CA THR A 241 1.12 -15.43 18.89
C THR A 241 1.25 -15.08 20.37
N PHE A 242 0.12 -14.92 21.05
CA PHE A 242 0.11 -14.52 22.45
C PHE A 242 -1.15 -15.00 23.19
N GLU A 243 -1.06 -15.08 24.51
CA GLU A 243 -2.21 -15.29 25.38
C GLU A 243 -2.47 -14.01 26.16
N SER A 244 -3.74 -13.64 26.28
CA SER A 244 -4.17 -12.52 27.12
C SER A 244 -5.63 -12.69 27.50
N PRO A 245 -6.03 -12.32 28.74
CA PRO A 245 -7.44 -12.27 29.12
C PRO A 245 -8.30 -11.34 28.26
N ALA A 246 -7.68 -10.40 27.53
CA ALA A 246 -8.34 -9.50 26.59
C ALA A 246 -8.73 -10.17 25.27
N VAL A 247 -8.15 -11.33 24.93
CA VAL A 247 -8.51 -12.07 23.71
C VAL A 247 -9.83 -12.79 23.94
N ARG A 248 -10.92 -12.10 23.61
CA ARG A 248 -12.31 -12.58 23.69
C ARG A 248 -13.05 -12.27 22.39
N PHE A 249 -12.70 -12.97 21.33
CA PHE A 249 -13.25 -12.77 20.00
C PHE A 249 -14.54 -13.57 19.80
N ALA A 250 -15.67 -12.89 19.93
CA ALA A 250 -17.01 -13.39 19.64
C ALA A 250 -17.87 -12.23 19.12
N PRO A 251 -17.62 -11.76 17.87
CA PRO A 251 -18.16 -10.50 17.37
C PRO A 251 -19.70 -10.55 17.30
N GLY A 252 -20.35 -9.69 18.09
CA GLY A 252 -21.81 -9.60 18.14
C GLY A 252 -22.53 -10.76 18.80
N LEU A 253 -21.84 -11.52 19.67
CA LEU A 253 -22.45 -12.60 20.44
C LEU A 253 -23.77 -12.17 21.07
N SER A 254 -24.79 -12.99 20.86
CA SER A 254 -26.13 -12.75 21.41
C SER A 254 -26.09 -12.60 22.92
N LEU A 255 -26.91 -11.66 23.42
CA LEU A 255 -27.09 -11.43 24.84
C LEU A 255 -27.84 -12.58 25.55
N SER A 256 -28.41 -13.54 24.79
CA SER A 256 -29.01 -14.74 25.37
C SER A 256 -27.99 -15.84 25.69
N TYR A 257 -26.74 -15.71 25.23
CA TYR A 257 -25.67 -16.66 25.54
C TYR A 257 -25.01 -16.31 26.89
N LEU A 258 -25.14 -17.19 27.88
CA LEU A 258 -24.68 -16.95 29.25
C LEU A 258 -23.46 -17.79 29.67
N GLU A 259 -23.05 -18.73 28.82
CA GLU A 259 -21.94 -19.64 29.10
C GLU A 259 -20.57 -18.98 28.84
N SER A 260 -19.51 -19.59 29.37
CA SER A 260 -18.14 -19.08 29.16
C SER A 260 -17.63 -19.40 27.76
N LEU A 261 -16.94 -18.43 27.14
CA LEU A 261 -16.22 -18.68 25.89
C LEU A 261 -15.09 -19.71 26.10
N PRO A 262 -14.83 -20.58 25.11
CA PRO A 262 -13.65 -21.43 25.11
C PRO A 262 -12.36 -20.60 25.18
N ARG A 263 -11.27 -21.24 25.59
CA ARG A 263 -9.95 -20.60 25.60
C ARG A 263 -9.59 -20.12 24.18
N GLN A 264 -9.00 -18.93 24.09
CA GLN A 264 -8.55 -18.35 22.83
C GLN A 264 -7.08 -17.94 22.89
N ILE A 265 -6.37 -18.10 21.77
CA ILE A 265 -5.01 -17.60 21.57
C ILE A 265 -5.09 -16.43 20.59
N GLY A 266 -4.47 -15.31 20.95
CA GLY A 266 -4.37 -14.14 20.09
C GLY A 266 -3.30 -14.37 19.02
N ILE A 267 -3.60 -13.93 17.80
CA ILE A 267 -2.62 -13.81 16.71
C ILE A 267 -2.62 -12.36 16.25
N ALA A 268 -1.45 -11.77 16.12
CA ALA A 268 -1.27 -10.44 15.54
C ALA A 268 -0.47 -10.52 14.25
N VAL A 269 -0.94 -9.80 13.23
CA VAL A 269 -0.14 -9.49 12.04
C VAL A 269 0.49 -8.11 12.25
N ASP A 270 1.82 -8.07 12.17
CA ASP A 270 2.66 -6.88 12.37
C ASP A 270 2.42 -6.18 13.71
N GLY A 271 1.98 -6.93 14.73
CA GLY A 271 1.58 -6.40 16.03
C GLY A 271 0.27 -5.60 16.05
N GLY A 272 -0.31 -5.27 14.88
CA GLY A 272 -1.48 -4.38 14.76
C GLY A 272 -2.81 -5.12 14.57
N ASP A 273 -2.95 -5.85 13.46
CA ASP A 273 -4.20 -6.58 13.13
C ASP A 273 -4.28 -7.85 13.98
N VAL A 274 -5.08 -7.80 15.04
CA VAL A 274 -5.26 -8.91 15.97
C VAL A 274 -6.50 -9.71 15.60
N SER A 275 -6.37 -11.02 15.67
CA SER A 275 -7.45 -12.00 15.58
C SER A 275 -7.28 -13.05 16.68
N ALA A 276 -8.24 -13.96 16.80
CA ALA A 276 -8.17 -15.03 17.79
C ALA A 276 -8.39 -16.39 17.15
N VAL A 277 -7.59 -17.36 17.60
CA VAL A 277 -7.85 -18.79 17.39
C VAL A 277 -8.63 -19.28 18.58
N THR A 278 -9.73 -19.98 18.31
CA THR A 278 -10.56 -20.57 19.36
C THR A 278 -10.19 -22.02 19.56
N ALA A 279 -10.01 -22.43 20.82
CA ALA A 279 -9.81 -23.82 21.18
C ALA A 279 -11.01 -24.63 20.66
N SER A 280 -10.75 -25.66 19.86
CA SER A 280 -11.79 -26.50 19.29
C SER A 280 -11.34 -27.94 19.20
N ASP A 281 -12.28 -28.86 19.45
CA ASP A 281 -12.16 -30.23 19.01
C ASP A 281 -12.45 -30.30 17.49
N ARG A 282 -11.82 -31.24 16.79
CA ARG A 282 -12.14 -31.58 15.40
C ARG A 282 -13.58 -32.07 15.24
N GLN A 283 -14.10 -32.79 16.24
CA GLN A 283 -15.41 -33.43 16.15
C GLN A 283 -16.55 -32.55 16.65
N LYS A 284 -16.27 -31.61 17.57
CA LYS A 284 -17.30 -30.79 18.20
C LYS A 284 -16.87 -29.33 18.28
N ALA A 285 -17.35 -28.54 17.31
CA ALA A 285 -17.18 -27.10 17.33
C ALA A 285 -17.96 -26.47 18.51
N PRO A 286 -17.47 -25.37 19.10
CA PRO A 286 -18.12 -24.72 20.24
C PRO A 286 -19.56 -24.25 20.01
N GLU A 287 -20.36 -24.23 21.06
CA GLU A 287 -21.79 -23.88 21.01
C GLU A 287 -22.05 -22.39 20.78
N PHE A 288 -21.22 -21.50 21.34
CA PHE A 288 -21.40 -20.04 21.19
C PHE A 288 -21.47 -19.57 19.73
N LEU A 289 -20.91 -20.36 18.80
CA LEU A 289 -20.93 -20.07 17.36
C LEU A 289 -22.35 -19.98 16.82
N GLU A 290 -23.29 -20.75 17.36
CA GLU A 290 -24.70 -20.69 16.96
C GLU A 290 -25.36 -19.38 17.38
N PHE A 291 -24.79 -18.68 18.35
CA PHE A 291 -25.30 -17.42 18.91
C PHE A 291 -24.61 -16.19 18.31
N LEU A 292 -23.87 -16.35 17.21
CA LEU A 292 -23.28 -15.25 16.45
C LEU A 292 -24.19 -14.84 15.28
N PRO A 293 -24.22 -13.56 14.88
CA PRO A 293 -24.92 -13.13 13.66
C PRO A 293 -24.41 -13.86 12.41
N ALA A 294 -23.12 -14.20 12.38
CA ALA A 294 -22.48 -14.96 11.31
C ALA A 294 -23.04 -16.38 11.11
N ALA A 295 -23.83 -16.90 12.05
CA ALA A 295 -24.50 -18.19 11.88
C ALA A 295 -25.73 -18.13 10.98
N LEU A 296 -26.23 -16.93 10.66
CA LEU A 296 -27.43 -16.74 9.83
C LEU A 296 -27.42 -17.56 8.52
N PRO A 297 -26.40 -17.45 7.62
CA PRO A 297 -26.43 -18.16 6.34
C PRO A 297 -26.52 -19.69 6.50
N TYR A 298 -26.01 -20.25 7.60
CA TYR A 298 -26.04 -21.68 7.90
C TYR A 298 -27.35 -22.12 8.57
N ALA A 299 -28.08 -21.20 9.21
CA ALA A 299 -29.38 -21.46 9.81
C ALA A 299 -30.55 -21.43 8.79
N ILE A 300 -30.36 -20.78 7.64
CA ILE A 300 -31.38 -20.62 6.58
C ILE A 300 -31.63 -21.94 5.82
N GLY A 301 -30.67 -22.88 5.83
CA GLY A 301 -30.84 -24.22 5.24
C GLY A 301 -29.58 -25.07 5.39
N SER A 302 -29.66 -26.36 5.02
CA SER A 302 -28.50 -27.26 5.02
C SER A 302 -27.55 -26.93 3.87
N ARG A 303 -26.26 -26.72 4.17
CA ARG A 303 -25.25 -26.26 3.21
C ARG A 303 -24.04 -27.17 3.32
N ASN A 304 -23.67 -27.81 2.21
CA ASN A 304 -22.62 -28.83 2.23
C ASN A 304 -21.28 -28.25 1.76
N LYS A 305 -21.27 -27.43 0.70
CA LYS A 305 -20.07 -26.88 0.08
C LYS A 305 -19.91 -25.39 0.39
N VAL A 306 -18.95 -25.08 1.25
CA VAL A 306 -18.72 -23.75 1.82
C VAL A 306 -17.33 -23.24 1.43
N LEU A 307 -17.25 -22.00 0.98
CA LEU A 307 -16.01 -21.27 0.76
C LEU A 307 -15.87 -20.18 1.83
N VAL A 308 -14.78 -20.23 2.59
CA VAL A 308 -14.44 -19.19 3.57
C VAL A 308 -13.26 -18.38 3.04
N LEU A 309 -13.48 -17.07 2.86
CA LEU A 309 -12.45 -16.13 2.41
C LEU A 309 -11.80 -15.43 3.61
N ASP A 310 -10.46 -15.44 3.63
CA ASP A 310 -9.61 -14.91 4.71
C ASP A 310 -10.04 -15.37 6.11
N PRO A 311 -10.01 -16.70 6.38
CA PRO A 311 -10.49 -17.24 7.64
C PRO A 311 -9.72 -16.74 8.87
N ARG A 312 -8.46 -16.31 8.72
CA ARG A 312 -7.60 -15.86 9.81
C ARG A 312 -7.54 -16.91 10.92
N GLY A 313 -7.93 -16.56 12.16
CA GLY A 313 -8.05 -17.50 13.28
C GLY A 313 -9.14 -18.58 13.13
N GLY A 314 -9.93 -18.52 12.05
CA GLY A 314 -10.78 -19.60 11.55
C GLY A 314 -12.16 -19.70 12.18
N LEU A 315 -12.68 -18.62 12.74
CA LEU A 315 -14.02 -18.58 13.35
C LEU A 315 -15.11 -19.08 12.39
N GLN A 316 -15.11 -18.62 11.13
CA GLN A 316 -16.09 -19.05 10.12
C GLN A 316 -15.91 -20.52 9.71
N VAL A 317 -14.68 -21.05 9.77
CA VAL A 317 -14.43 -22.48 9.52
C VAL A 317 -15.05 -23.32 10.62
N LEU A 318 -14.91 -22.89 11.89
CA LEU A 318 -15.55 -23.55 13.02
C LEU A 318 -17.07 -23.46 12.92
N LEU A 319 -17.60 -22.34 12.45
CA LEU A 319 -19.03 -22.14 12.26
C LEU A 319 -19.57 -23.09 11.17
N ALA A 320 -18.92 -23.17 10.01
CA ALA A 320 -19.28 -24.12 8.97
C ALA A 320 -19.25 -25.58 9.46
N ARG A 321 -18.23 -25.96 10.25
CA ARG A 321 -18.16 -27.29 10.90
C ARG A 321 -19.29 -27.52 11.89
N ARG A 322 -19.65 -26.52 12.70
CA ARG A 322 -20.74 -26.61 13.69
C ARG A 322 -22.09 -26.92 13.02
N PHE A 323 -22.33 -26.31 11.87
CA PHE A 323 -23.54 -26.53 11.08
C PHE A 323 -23.46 -27.73 10.11
N GLY A 324 -22.39 -28.54 10.20
CA GLY A 324 -22.29 -29.82 9.50
C GLY A 324 -21.88 -29.73 8.02
N ALA A 325 -21.22 -28.65 7.58
CA ALA A 325 -20.71 -28.55 6.23
C ALA A 325 -19.66 -29.65 5.95
N ALA A 326 -19.86 -30.42 4.87
CA ALA A 326 -18.99 -31.54 4.49
C ALA A 326 -17.71 -31.07 3.77
N GLU A 327 -17.82 -30.00 2.99
CA GLU A 327 -16.78 -29.50 2.11
C GLU A 327 -16.49 -28.03 2.43
N ILE A 328 -15.37 -27.75 3.09
CA ILE A 328 -15.01 -26.39 3.51
C ILE A 328 -13.70 -26.00 2.83
N ASP A 329 -13.78 -25.24 1.74
CA ASP A 329 -12.62 -24.61 1.11
C ASP A 329 -12.26 -23.31 1.83
N LYS A 330 -10.98 -23.13 2.12
CA LYS A 330 -10.46 -21.97 2.86
C LYS A 330 -9.38 -21.28 2.04
N VAL A 331 -9.55 -20.00 1.76
CA VAL A 331 -8.54 -19.22 1.03
C VAL A 331 -8.01 -18.13 1.94
N GLU A 332 -6.76 -18.25 2.37
CA GLU A 332 -6.10 -17.30 3.28
C GLU A 332 -5.11 -16.41 2.51
N GLY A 333 -5.34 -15.10 2.53
CA GLY A 333 -4.48 -14.13 1.87
C GLY A 333 -3.07 -14.03 2.46
N ASN A 334 -2.89 -14.39 3.74
CA ASN A 334 -1.58 -14.39 4.38
C ASN A 334 -1.00 -15.81 4.52
N PRO A 335 -0.07 -16.24 3.63
CA PRO A 335 0.50 -17.58 3.69
C PRO A 335 1.29 -17.85 4.98
N ALA A 336 1.84 -16.82 5.62
CA ALA A 336 2.55 -16.95 6.90
C ALA A 336 1.58 -17.32 8.03
N LEU A 337 0.39 -16.72 8.04
CA LEU A 337 -0.66 -17.03 9.01
C LEU A 337 -1.17 -18.47 8.83
N ALA A 338 -1.44 -18.86 7.59
CA ALA A 338 -1.84 -20.23 7.27
C ALA A 338 -0.78 -21.26 7.72
N ALA A 339 0.51 -20.96 7.55
CA ALA A 339 1.59 -21.83 7.99
C ALA A 339 1.59 -22.02 9.51
N VAL A 340 1.51 -20.93 10.28
CA VAL A 340 1.48 -20.97 11.77
C VAL A 340 0.29 -21.79 12.30
N LEU A 341 -0.87 -21.67 11.65
CA LEU A 341 -2.07 -22.43 12.02
C LEU A 341 -1.99 -23.92 11.65
N ARG A 342 -1.20 -24.28 10.63
CA ARG A 342 -0.92 -25.67 10.27
C ARG A 342 0.17 -26.33 11.10
N THR A 343 1.08 -25.55 11.68
CA THR A 343 2.20 -26.06 12.47
C THR A 343 1.93 -25.92 13.96
N ASP A 344 2.11 -24.73 14.51
CA ASP A 344 2.24 -24.50 15.94
C ASP A 344 0.88 -24.45 16.65
N LEU A 345 -0.16 -23.95 15.97
CA LEU A 345 -1.52 -23.87 16.53
C LEU A 345 -2.46 -24.97 16.01
N ARG A 346 -1.92 -25.95 15.29
CA ARG A 346 -2.70 -27.01 14.64
C ARG A 346 -3.62 -27.75 15.60
N GLU A 347 -3.07 -28.27 16.70
CA GLU A 347 -3.84 -29.05 17.67
C GLU A 347 -4.84 -28.17 18.43
N PHE A 348 -4.40 -27.00 18.87
CA PHE A 348 -5.24 -26.04 19.59
C PHE A 348 -6.46 -25.60 18.76
N ALA A 349 -6.26 -25.34 17.48
CA ALA A 349 -7.30 -24.91 16.55
C ALA A 349 -8.20 -26.06 16.06
N GLY A 350 -7.94 -27.31 16.45
CA GLY A 350 -8.69 -28.47 15.95
C GLY A 350 -8.43 -28.75 14.46
N GLY A 351 -7.20 -28.52 13.97
CA GLY A 351 -6.79 -28.81 12.59
C GLY A 351 -7.62 -28.08 11.53
N ILE A 352 -8.03 -26.83 11.79
CA ILE A 352 -8.84 -26.05 10.86
C ILE A 352 -8.11 -25.65 9.58
N TYR A 353 -6.82 -25.92 9.39
CA TYR A 353 -6.10 -25.66 8.13
C TYR A 353 -5.50 -26.91 7.47
N ASP A 354 -5.81 -28.11 7.97
CA ASP A 354 -5.18 -29.36 7.53
C ASP A 354 -5.57 -29.75 6.09
N ASP A 355 -6.83 -29.53 5.74
CA ASP A 355 -7.44 -29.93 4.48
C ASP A 355 -8.01 -28.72 3.72
N ARG A 356 -8.09 -28.81 2.39
CA ARG A 356 -8.79 -27.83 1.52
C ARG A 356 -8.46 -26.36 1.81
N SER A 357 -7.20 -26.10 2.16
CA SER A 357 -6.71 -24.79 2.52
C SER A 357 -5.73 -24.30 1.47
N TRP A 358 -6.00 -23.13 0.94
CA TRP A 358 -5.30 -22.48 -0.16
C TRP A 358 -4.78 -21.12 0.30
N THR A 359 -3.79 -20.60 -0.40
CA THR A 359 -3.21 -19.28 -0.11
C THR A 359 -3.36 -18.37 -1.33
N GLY A 360 -3.70 -17.11 -1.11
CA GLY A 360 -3.89 -16.11 -2.17
C GLY A 360 -5.14 -15.28 -1.97
N LEU A 361 -5.45 -14.41 -2.93
CA LEU A 361 -6.70 -13.63 -2.89
C LEU A 361 -7.90 -14.51 -3.27
N GLY A 362 -8.91 -14.57 -2.40
CA GLY A 362 -10.15 -15.34 -2.60
C GLY A 362 -10.80 -15.16 -3.97
N ARG A 363 -10.93 -13.90 -4.42
CA ARG A 363 -11.46 -13.58 -5.75
C ARG A 363 -10.61 -14.15 -6.90
N SER A 364 -9.29 -14.03 -6.82
CA SER A 364 -8.39 -14.54 -7.86
C SER A 364 -8.39 -16.06 -7.89
N TRP A 365 -8.56 -16.71 -6.73
CA TRP A 365 -8.68 -18.17 -6.62
C TRP A 365 -9.97 -18.72 -7.25
N LEU A 366 -11.06 -17.95 -7.23
CA LEU A 366 -12.32 -18.28 -7.91
C LEU A 366 -12.22 -18.18 -9.45
N ARG A 367 -11.27 -17.38 -9.99
CA ARG A 367 -11.10 -17.21 -11.43
C ARG A 367 -10.78 -18.52 -12.13
N GLY A 368 -11.58 -18.84 -13.15
CA GLY A 368 -11.38 -20.02 -13.99
C GLY A 368 -11.78 -21.34 -13.33
N ARG A 369 -12.44 -21.30 -12.16
CA ARG A 369 -13.11 -22.46 -11.57
C ARG A 369 -14.59 -22.45 -11.94
N GLU A 370 -15.12 -23.62 -12.21
CA GLU A 370 -16.57 -23.85 -12.41
C GLU A 370 -17.25 -24.37 -11.14
N ASP A 371 -16.57 -24.26 -10.00
CA ASP A 371 -17.10 -24.68 -8.71
C ASP A 371 -18.30 -23.80 -8.29
N ALA A 372 -19.45 -24.43 -8.08
CA ALA A 372 -20.60 -23.79 -7.44
C ALA A 372 -20.57 -24.03 -5.92
N PHE A 373 -20.66 -22.95 -5.14
CA PHE A 373 -20.69 -23.01 -3.67
C PHE A 373 -22.11 -22.77 -3.11
N ASP A 374 -22.43 -23.45 -2.02
CA ASP A 374 -23.66 -23.25 -1.26
C ASP A 374 -23.57 -22.02 -0.36
N ILE A 375 -22.38 -21.75 0.20
CA ILE A 375 -22.06 -20.52 0.94
C ILE A 375 -20.71 -20.00 0.48
N ILE A 376 -20.62 -18.69 0.24
CA ILE A 376 -19.36 -17.95 0.26
C ILE A 376 -19.42 -17.00 1.45
N ASP A 377 -18.55 -17.19 2.44
CA ASP A 377 -18.53 -16.43 3.69
C ASP A 377 -17.32 -15.49 3.73
N ILE A 378 -17.60 -14.20 3.89
CA ILE A 378 -16.61 -13.13 3.94
C ILE A 378 -16.75 -12.43 5.30
N SER A 379 -15.66 -12.41 6.06
CA SER A 379 -15.63 -11.74 7.37
C SER A 379 -14.70 -10.52 7.34
N LEU A 380 -15.26 -9.34 7.59
CA LEU A 380 -14.52 -8.10 7.83
C LEU A 380 -14.27 -7.88 9.33
N MET A 381 -14.36 -8.94 10.13
CA MET A 381 -14.21 -8.90 11.58
C MET A 381 -12.74 -9.06 11.98
N GLY A 382 -12.20 -8.07 12.69
CA GLY A 382 -10.92 -8.12 13.40
C GLY A 382 -11.04 -7.63 14.83
N THR A 383 -9.96 -7.20 15.47
CA THR A 383 -10.05 -6.47 16.75
C THR A 383 -10.43 -5.00 16.59
N GLU A 384 -10.28 -4.45 15.38
CA GLU A 384 -10.66 -3.08 15.06
C GLU A 384 -11.71 -3.08 13.94
N PRO A 385 -12.62 -2.09 13.91
CA PRO A 385 -13.54 -1.95 12.79
C PRO A 385 -12.79 -1.72 11.47
N TYR A 386 -13.25 -2.41 10.42
CA TYR A 386 -12.65 -2.31 9.10
C TYR A 386 -12.81 -0.89 8.52
N GLY A 387 -11.76 -0.38 7.88
CA GLY A 387 -11.74 0.95 7.25
C GLY A 387 -11.07 2.06 8.08
N THR A 388 -10.62 1.75 9.30
CA THR A 388 -9.76 2.67 10.07
C THR A 388 -8.48 2.95 9.25
N PHE A 389 -8.11 4.23 9.03
CA PHE A 389 -7.02 4.66 8.12
C PHE A 389 -7.28 4.44 6.62
N GLY A 390 -8.49 4.82 6.18
CA GLY A 390 -9.18 4.56 4.92
C GLY A 390 -8.51 4.72 3.55
N ILE A 391 -7.21 4.98 3.44
CA ILE A 391 -6.52 5.19 2.15
C ILE A 391 -5.98 3.88 1.56
N ALA A 392 -6.12 2.77 2.27
CA ALA A 392 -5.67 1.47 1.80
C ALA A 392 -6.53 0.95 0.64
N GLU A 393 -5.88 0.43 -0.38
CA GLU A 393 -6.52 -0.21 -1.50
C GLU A 393 -7.02 -1.61 -1.11
N GLU A 394 -8.29 -1.89 -1.42
CA GLU A 394 -8.97 -3.13 -1.07
C GLU A 394 -9.76 -3.66 -2.27
N TYR A 395 -9.18 -4.66 -2.93
CA TYR A 395 -9.76 -5.29 -4.11
C TYR A 395 -10.79 -6.37 -3.76
N ARG A 396 -10.94 -6.78 -2.50
CA ARG A 396 -11.92 -7.82 -2.13
C ARG A 396 -13.34 -7.30 -2.04
N PHE A 397 -13.54 -6.00 -1.87
CA PHE A 397 -14.85 -5.37 -1.64
C PHE A 397 -15.28 -4.44 -2.77
N THR A 398 -14.92 -4.77 -4.01
CA THR A 398 -15.33 -4.04 -5.22
C THR A 398 -16.53 -4.70 -5.89
N VAL A 399 -17.28 -3.94 -6.70
CA VAL A 399 -18.40 -4.46 -7.50
C VAL A 399 -17.95 -5.66 -8.33
N GLU A 400 -16.77 -5.58 -8.95
CA GLU A 400 -16.20 -6.68 -9.74
C GLU A 400 -15.94 -7.94 -8.90
N ALA A 401 -15.44 -7.78 -7.67
CA ALA A 401 -15.24 -8.90 -6.74
C ALA A 401 -16.58 -9.52 -6.32
N PHE A 402 -17.58 -8.70 -5.99
CA PHE A 402 -18.92 -9.17 -5.64
C PHE A 402 -19.62 -9.89 -6.79
N LYS A 403 -19.44 -9.45 -8.04
CA LYS A 403 -19.92 -10.17 -9.23
C LYS A 403 -19.29 -11.56 -9.35
N GLU A 404 -18.00 -11.66 -9.04
CA GLU A 404 -17.25 -12.92 -9.07
C GLU A 404 -17.70 -13.88 -7.96
N TYR A 405 -17.91 -13.37 -6.74
CA TYR A 405 -18.46 -14.15 -5.63
C TYR A 405 -19.88 -14.64 -5.97
N LEU A 406 -20.77 -13.74 -6.38
CA LEU A 406 -22.15 -14.09 -6.74
C LEU A 406 -22.16 -15.09 -7.90
N GLY A 407 -21.33 -14.89 -8.93
CA GLY A 407 -21.23 -15.79 -10.09
C GLY A 407 -20.81 -17.22 -9.74
N SER A 408 -20.05 -17.39 -8.65
CA SER A 408 -19.55 -18.68 -8.14
C SER A 408 -20.54 -19.37 -7.18
N LEU A 409 -21.70 -18.78 -6.92
CA LEU A 409 -22.76 -19.41 -6.13
C LEU A 409 -23.58 -20.39 -6.97
N GLY A 410 -23.98 -21.50 -6.34
CA GLY A 410 -25.07 -22.34 -6.85
C GLY A 410 -26.39 -21.58 -6.93
N LYS A 411 -27.41 -22.18 -7.57
CA LYS A 411 -28.73 -21.55 -7.74
C LYS A 411 -29.33 -21.08 -6.41
N ASP A 412 -29.17 -21.89 -5.38
CA ASP A 412 -29.62 -21.60 -4.02
C ASP A 412 -28.52 -21.10 -3.07
N GLY A 413 -27.31 -20.84 -3.60
CA GLY A 413 -26.14 -20.43 -2.83
C GLY A 413 -26.30 -19.04 -2.20
N LEU A 414 -25.69 -18.82 -1.04
CA LEU A 414 -25.71 -17.55 -0.32
C LEU A 414 -24.30 -16.95 -0.24
N LEU A 415 -24.18 -15.67 -0.54
CA LEU A 415 -23.03 -14.86 -0.14
C LEU A 415 -23.33 -14.25 1.22
N SER A 416 -22.45 -14.43 2.20
CA SER A 416 -22.55 -13.82 3.53
C SER A 416 -21.40 -12.85 3.76
N VAL A 417 -21.73 -11.65 4.27
CA VAL A 417 -20.75 -10.66 4.68
C VAL A 417 -21.00 -10.25 6.13
N ASN A 418 -19.97 -10.37 6.95
CA ASN A 418 -20.01 -10.10 8.40
C ASN A 418 -19.12 -8.91 8.74
N LEU A 419 -19.66 -7.92 9.46
CA LEU A 419 -18.98 -6.66 9.74
C LEU A 419 -19.44 -5.98 11.04
N TYR A 420 -18.56 -5.21 11.67
CA TYR A 420 -18.89 -4.43 12.86
C TYR A 420 -19.86 -3.29 12.55
N ILE A 421 -20.71 -2.99 13.53
CA ILE A 421 -21.58 -1.82 13.54
C ILE A 421 -20.75 -0.61 13.97
N ILE A 422 -20.73 0.43 13.14
CA ILE A 422 -19.99 1.66 13.44
C ILE A 422 -20.96 2.84 13.30
N PRO A 423 -21.37 3.48 14.41
CA PRO A 423 -22.21 4.67 14.34
C PRO A 423 -21.38 5.95 14.12
N PRO A 424 -21.78 6.85 13.20
CA PRO A 424 -22.84 6.70 12.20
C PRO A 424 -22.48 5.67 11.10
N PRO A 425 -23.46 4.92 10.56
CA PRO A 425 -23.24 3.82 9.61
C PRO A 425 -22.37 4.19 8.42
N ARG A 426 -21.43 3.33 8.03
CA ARG A 426 -20.49 3.62 6.92
C ARG A 426 -20.11 2.39 6.11
N SER A 427 -19.25 1.53 6.64
CA SER A 427 -18.76 0.32 5.97
C SER A 427 -19.92 -0.61 5.60
N GLU A 428 -20.94 -0.65 6.45
CA GLU A 428 -22.16 -1.44 6.26
C GLU A 428 -22.99 -0.97 5.09
N LEU A 429 -23.19 0.34 4.98
CA LEU A 429 -23.94 0.94 3.89
C LEU A 429 -23.19 0.82 2.56
N ARG A 430 -21.86 0.97 2.59
CA ARG A 430 -21.01 0.81 1.40
C ARG A 430 -21.00 -0.63 0.88
N ILE A 431 -20.90 -1.63 1.76
CA ILE A 431 -21.01 -3.05 1.35
C ILE A 431 -22.39 -3.30 0.74
N LEU A 432 -23.47 -2.83 1.40
CA LEU A 432 -24.82 -2.99 0.87
C LEU A 432 -24.95 -2.36 -0.52
N ALA A 433 -24.51 -1.12 -0.70
CA ALA A 433 -24.54 -0.43 -1.99
C ALA A 433 -23.75 -1.19 -3.06
N THR A 434 -22.55 -1.69 -2.70
CA THR A 434 -21.68 -2.46 -3.60
C THR A 434 -22.32 -3.80 -4.02
N MET A 435 -22.97 -4.51 -3.07
CA MET A 435 -23.70 -5.74 -3.36
C MET A 435 -24.90 -5.51 -4.27
N ILE A 436 -25.63 -4.41 -4.04
CA ILE A 436 -26.79 -4.03 -4.85
C ILE A 436 -26.36 -3.77 -6.30
N GLU A 437 -25.31 -2.98 -6.51
CA GLU A 437 -24.80 -2.70 -7.86
C GLU A 437 -24.27 -3.96 -8.55
N ALA A 438 -23.55 -4.83 -7.82
CA ALA A 438 -23.10 -6.12 -8.34
C ALA A 438 -24.26 -7.02 -8.78
N LEU A 439 -25.36 -7.07 -8.01
CA LEU A 439 -26.58 -7.80 -8.38
C LEU A 439 -27.23 -7.22 -9.65
N GLU A 440 -27.31 -5.89 -9.75
CA GLU A 440 -27.85 -5.20 -10.94
C GLU A 440 -27.02 -5.47 -12.19
N GLU A 441 -25.68 -5.45 -12.07
CA GLU A 441 -24.76 -5.73 -13.18
C GLU A 441 -24.80 -7.19 -13.67
N ILE A 442 -25.17 -8.16 -12.82
CA ILE A 442 -25.41 -9.56 -13.24
C ILE A 442 -26.84 -9.80 -13.73
N GLY A 443 -27.66 -8.75 -13.87
CA GLY A 443 -28.98 -8.79 -14.48
C GLY A 443 -30.17 -8.90 -13.49
N VAL A 444 -29.95 -8.76 -12.18
CA VAL A 444 -31.04 -8.75 -11.19
C VAL A 444 -31.77 -7.41 -11.21
N ARG A 445 -33.07 -7.42 -11.49
CA ARG A 445 -33.88 -6.18 -11.60
C ARG A 445 -34.27 -5.57 -10.26
N GLU A 446 -34.53 -6.42 -9.26
CA GLU A 446 -35.04 -6.05 -7.93
C GLU A 446 -34.14 -6.61 -6.81
N PRO A 447 -32.97 -6.00 -6.53
CA PRO A 447 -32.03 -6.49 -5.53
C PRO A 447 -32.62 -6.66 -4.12
N ALA A 448 -33.67 -5.90 -3.79
CA ALA A 448 -34.37 -6.00 -2.51
C ALA A 448 -34.98 -7.39 -2.24
N LEU A 449 -35.35 -8.14 -3.28
CA LEU A 449 -35.87 -9.51 -3.15
C LEU A 449 -34.76 -10.55 -2.90
N HIS A 450 -33.50 -10.18 -3.07
CA HIS A 450 -32.33 -11.06 -3.07
C HIS A 450 -31.43 -10.88 -1.85
N LEU A 451 -31.78 -9.94 -0.97
CA LEU A 451 -30.97 -9.52 0.17
C LEU A 451 -31.75 -9.71 1.47
N ALA A 452 -31.04 -10.09 2.52
CA ALA A 452 -31.51 -10.00 3.89
C ALA A 452 -30.38 -9.56 4.82
N ALA A 453 -30.72 -8.90 5.92
CA ALA A 453 -29.75 -8.43 6.89
C ALA A 453 -30.30 -8.49 8.31
N ILE A 454 -29.44 -8.90 9.23
CA ILE A 454 -29.68 -8.87 10.67
C ILE A 454 -28.57 -8.12 11.39
N ARG A 455 -28.86 -7.66 12.60
CA ARG A 455 -27.85 -7.09 13.48
C ARG A 455 -27.98 -7.57 14.92
N SER A 456 -26.83 -7.62 15.57
CA SER A 456 -26.66 -7.67 17.01
C SER A 456 -26.32 -6.27 17.55
N TRP A 457 -25.92 -6.20 18.82
CA TRP A 457 -25.49 -4.96 19.47
C TRP A 457 -24.18 -4.40 18.90
N GLY A 458 -23.35 -5.22 18.27
CA GLY A 458 -22.01 -4.82 17.78
C GLY A 458 -21.64 -5.30 16.38
N ALA A 459 -22.40 -6.23 15.80
CA ALA A 459 -22.11 -6.82 14.50
C ALA A 459 -23.35 -6.97 13.64
N LEU A 460 -23.16 -6.94 12.33
CA LEU A 460 -24.18 -7.05 11.30
C LEU A 460 -23.79 -8.19 10.33
N CYS A 461 -24.79 -8.96 9.90
CA CYS A 461 -24.64 -9.99 8.87
C CYS A 461 -25.58 -9.67 7.70
N ILE A 462 -25.02 -9.48 6.51
CA ILE A 462 -25.76 -9.31 5.25
C ILE A 462 -25.64 -10.61 4.46
N VAL A 463 -26.76 -11.10 3.93
CA VAL A 463 -26.79 -12.24 3.01
C VAL A 463 -27.36 -11.81 1.67
N ALA A 464 -26.78 -12.31 0.58
CA ALA A 464 -27.23 -12.08 -0.79
C ALA A 464 -27.35 -13.40 -1.56
N LYS A 465 -28.34 -13.47 -2.45
CA LYS A 465 -28.65 -14.66 -3.26
C LYS A 465 -28.85 -14.29 -4.73
N ARG A 466 -28.52 -15.20 -5.66
CA ARG A 466 -28.80 -15.00 -7.09
C ARG A 466 -30.28 -15.16 -7.45
N SER A 467 -30.98 -16.03 -6.75
CA SER A 467 -32.45 -16.12 -6.81
C SER A 467 -33.09 -15.24 -5.73
N PRO A 468 -34.36 -14.86 -5.89
CA PRO A 468 -35.12 -14.26 -4.80
C PRO A 468 -35.10 -15.16 -3.56
N LEU A 469 -35.16 -14.55 -2.38
CA LEU A 469 -35.36 -15.26 -1.11
C LEU A 469 -36.77 -15.83 -1.07
N THR A 470 -36.87 -17.09 -0.64
CA THR A 470 -38.13 -17.81 -0.51
C THR A 470 -38.79 -17.53 0.83
N GLU A 471 -40.10 -17.75 0.92
CA GLU A 471 -40.87 -17.59 2.17
C GLU A 471 -40.35 -18.48 3.31
N SER A 472 -39.87 -19.70 3.01
CA SER A 472 -39.26 -20.59 4.00
C SER A 472 -37.94 -20.03 4.54
N GLU A 473 -37.10 -19.46 3.67
CA GLU A 473 -35.85 -18.80 4.06
C GLU A 473 -36.14 -17.56 4.92
N ILE A 474 -37.13 -16.74 4.54
CA ILE A 474 -37.58 -15.58 5.32
C ILE A 474 -38.09 -16.02 6.70
N GLY A 475 -38.88 -17.10 6.77
CA GLY A 475 -39.34 -17.70 8.02
C GLY A 475 -38.18 -18.15 8.92
N ALA A 476 -37.13 -18.75 8.33
CA ALA A 476 -35.92 -19.17 9.05
C ALA A 476 -35.14 -17.96 9.59
N ILE A 477 -34.98 -16.90 8.79
CA ILE A 477 -34.31 -15.64 9.20
C ILE A 477 -35.03 -15.04 10.42
N ARG A 478 -36.36 -14.93 10.36
CA ARG A 478 -37.16 -14.37 11.45
C ARG A 478 -37.05 -15.19 12.73
N ARG A 479 -37.10 -16.52 12.63
CA ARG A 479 -36.94 -17.43 13.77
C ARG A 479 -35.56 -17.30 14.39
N PHE A 480 -34.51 -17.36 13.56
CA PHE A 480 -33.12 -17.24 14.00
C PHE A 480 -32.89 -15.93 14.76
N ALA A 481 -33.38 -14.81 14.21
CA ALA A 481 -33.26 -13.50 14.83
C ALA A 481 -34.03 -13.42 16.16
N GLY A 482 -35.28 -13.89 16.19
CA GLY A 482 -36.12 -13.85 17.39
C GLY A 482 -35.60 -14.69 18.56
N GLU A 483 -35.09 -15.89 18.31
CA GLU A 483 -34.51 -16.78 19.33
C GLU A 483 -33.21 -16.22 19.96
N ARG A 484 -32.49 -15.37 19.22
CA ARG A 484 -31.18 -14.82 19.61
C ARG A 484 -31.21 -13.32 19.91
N TRP A 485 -32.40 -12.72 19.97
CA TRP A 485 -32.60 -11.29 20.22
C TRP A 485 -31.78 -10.39 19.27
N PHE A 486 -31.74 -10.79 18.00
CA PHE A 486 -31.18 -9.97 16.94
C PHE A 486 -32.30 -9.15 16.28
N ASP A 487 -31.96 -7.94 15.85
CA ASP A 487 -32.89 -7.12 15.08
C ASP A 487 -32.80 -7.46 13.59
N LEU A 488 -33.95 -7.43 12.93
CA LEU A 488 -34.07 -7.52 11.48
C LEU A 488 -33.86 -6.13 10.89
N LEU A 489 -32.99 -6.02 9.89
CA LEU A 489 -32.74 -4.78 9.15
C LEU A 489 -33.40 -4.78 7.77
N HIS A 490 -33.38 -5.94 7.10
CA HIS A 490 -34.04 -6.10 5.82
C HIS A 490 -34.37 -7.57 5.54
N TYR A 491 -35.55 -7.81 4.97
CA TYR A 491 -35.91 -8.99 4.20
C TYR A 491 -37.11 -8.62 3.31
N PRO A 492 -37.40 -9.40 2.25
CA PRO A 492 -38.53 -9.08 1.35
C PRO A 492 -39.87 -9.06 2.10
N GLY A 493 -40.61 -7.96 2.00
CA GLY A 493 -41.91 -7.80 2.66
C GLY A 493 -41.87 -7.36 4.13
N MET A 494 -40.70 -6.94 4.64
CA MET A 494 -40.56 -6.41 6.00
C MET A 494 -41.35 -5.11 6.20
N GLY A 495 -42.12 -5.02 7.29
CA GLY A 495 -42.81 -3.80 7.70
C GLY A 495 -41.95 -2.91 8.59
N ALA A 496 -42.17 -1.59 8.56
CA ALA A 496 -41.37 -0.61 9.33
C ALA A 496 -41.37 -0.85 10.86
N GLN A 497 -42.40 -1.50 11.39
CA GLN A 497 -42.58 -1.78 12.83
C GLN A 497 -41.79 -3.00 13.35
N GLN A 498 -41.12 -3.75 12.47
CA GLN A 498 -40.42 -5.01 12.80
C GLN A 498 -38.92 -4.84 13.02
N SER A 499 -38.46 -3.59 13.06
CA SER A 499 -37.07 -3.22 13.31
C SER A 499 -36.88 -2.64 14.71
N ASP A 500 -35.65 -2.63 15.22
CA ASP A 500 -35.27 -2.06 16.53
C ASP A 500 -36.09 -2.62 17.72
N LEU A 501 -36.46 -3.91 17.67
CA LEU A 501 -37.27 -4.56 18.71
C LEU A 501 -36.47 -4.82 19.98
N TYR A 502 -35.26 -5.35 19.83
CA TYR A 502 -34.39 -5.72 20.94
C TYR A 502 -33.36 -4.62 21.23
N LEU A 503 -32.78 -4.00 20.21
CA LEU A 503 -31.77 -2.95 20.35
C LEU A 503 -32.40 -1.61 19.98
N LYS A 504 -32.90 -0.91 20.99
CA LYS A 504 -33.49 0.42 20.78
C LYS A 504 -32.38 1.43 20.50
N SER A 505 -32.28 1.90 19.26
CA SER A 505 -31.43 3.03 18.89
C SER A 505 -32.27 4.31 18.86
N SER A 506 -31.66 5.45 19.18
CA SER A 506 -32.36 6.74 19.27
C SER A 506 -32.84 7.30 17.92
N ALA A 507 -32.55 6.64 16.79
CA ALA A 507 -32.73 7.24 15.46
C ALA A 507 -33.21 6.33 14.31
N ASP A 508 -33.52 5.04 14.49
CA ASP A 508 -33.91 4.13 13.39
C ASP A 508 -33.05 4.31 12.10
N GLU A 509 -31.76 4.62 12.28
CA GLU A 509 -30.92 5.15 11.20
C GLU A 509 -30.61 4.06 10.16
N TYR A 510 -30.42 2.82 10.62
CA TYR A 510 -30.16 1.68 9.76
C TYR A 510 -31.35 1.33 8.86
N ASN A 511 -32.58 1.24 9.37
CA ASN A 511 -33.72 0.88 8.50
C ASN A 511 -34.00 1.97 7.47
N ARG A 512 -33.90 3.24 7.87
CA ARG A 512 -34.05 4.36 6.92
C ARG A 512 -32.96 4.32 5.84
N ALA A 513 -31.71 4.07 6.21
CA ALA A 513 -30.60 3.97 5.26
C ALA A 513 -30.73 2.75 4.33
N PHE A 514 -31.06 1.56 4.86
CA PHE A 514 -31.29 0.35 4.07
C PHE A 514 -32.45 0.54 3.09
N ALA A 515 -33.60 1.04 3.55
CA ALA A 515 -34.75 1.31 2.70
C ALA A 515 -34.44 2.34 1.59
N ALA A 516 -33.64 3.37 1.90
CA ALA A 516 -33.22 4.36 0.92
C ALA A 516 -32.26 3.77 -0.14
N LEU A 517 -31.31 2.93 0.26
CA LEU A 517 -30.37 2.28 -0.65
C LEU A 517 -31.03 1.23 -1.55
N LEU A 518 -32.01 0.50 -1.02
CA LEU A 518 -32.73 -0.53 -1.77
C LEU A 518 -33.71 0.04 -2.82
N SER A 519 -34.22 1.25 -2.61
CA SER A 519 -35.08 1.96 -3.61
C SER A 519 -34.23 2.66 -4.67
N LYS A 520 -34.42 2.31 -5.95
CA LYS A 520 -33.72 2.94 -7.07
C LYS A 520 -33.92 4.46 -7.14
N GLU A 521 -35.11 4.95 -6.78
CA GLU A 521 -35.51 6.36 -6.84
C GLU A 521 -34.92 7.21 -5.71
N ARG A 522 -34.57 6.57 -4.58
CA ARG A 522 -34.05 7.23 -3.39
C ARG A 522 -32.54 7.05 -3.25
N ARG A 523 -31.98 5.96 -3.80
CA ARG A 523 -30.57 5.58 -3.65
C ARG A 523 -29.63 6.72 -3.99
N GLN A 524 -29.71 7.28 -5.20
CA GLN A 524 -28.77 8.31 -5.63
C GLN A 524 -28.81 9.55 -4.72
N ARG A 525 -30.01 10.03 -4.39
CA ARG A 525 -30.18 11.15 -3.45
C ARG A 525 -29.59 10.84 -2.07
N PHE A 526 -29.83 9.63 -1.55
CA PHE A 526 -29.23 9.21 -0.28
C PHE A 526 -27.70 9.17 -0.36
N LEU A 527 -27.14 8.60 -1.42
CA LEU A 527 -25.70 8.53 -1.64
C LEU A 527 -25.07 9.92 -1.72
N ASP A 528 -25.74 10.90 -2.31
CA ASP A 528 -25.24 12.27 -2.42
C ASP A 528 -25.36 13.03 -1.09
N ASP A 529 -26.51 12.92 -0.41
CA ASP A 529 -26.86 13.69 0.78
C ASP A 529 -26.26 13.15 2.09
N TYR A 530 -25.96 11.86 2.18
CA TYR A 530 -25.42 11.27 3.40
C TYR A 530 -24.07 11.87 3.81
N ILE A 531 -23.80 11.93 5.12
CA ILE A 531 -22.59 12.58 5.67
C ILE A 531 -21.28 11.90 5.21
N PHE A 532 -21.31 10.60 4.95
CA PHE A 532 -20.18 9.80 4.46
C PHE A 532 -20.35 9.39 2.99
N ASP A 533 -19.23 9.20 2.28
CA ASP A 533 -19.18 8.50 1.01
C ASP A 533 -19.43 7.02 1.28
N VAL A 534 -20.62 6.54 0.93
CA VAL A 534 -21.01 5.13 1.01
C VAL A 534 -21.34 4.57 -0.38
N ALA A 535 -20.84 5.25 -1.43
CA ALA A 535 -21.04 4.82 -2.80
C ALA A 535 -20.31 3.48 -3.07
N PRO A 536 -20.80 2.69 -4.04
CA PRO A 536 -20.14 1.46 -4.49
C PRO A 536 -18.69 1.69 -4.93
N VAL A 537 -17.86 0.66 -4.75
CA VAL A 537 -16.41 0.71 -4.98
C VAL A 537 -16.05 -0.19 -6.17
N HIS A 538 -15.18 0.28 -7.07
CA HIS A 538 -14.75 -0.47 -8.26
C HIS A 538 -13.24 -0.75 -8.25
N ASP A 539 -12.78 -1.71 -9.04
CA ASP A 539 -11.36 -2.05 -9.22
C ASP A 539 -10.48 -0.87 -9.70
N ASP A 540 -11.07 0.14 -10.36
CA ASP A 540 -10.35 1.36 -10.73
C ASP A 540 -10.16 2.36 -9.56
N ARG A 541 -11.06 2.31 -8.57
CA ARG A 541 -11.05 3.16 -7.36
C ARG A 541 -11.25 2.28 -6.11
N PRO A 542 -10.30 1.41 -5.75
CA PRO A 542 -10.48 0.36 -4.74
C PRO A 542 -10.34 0.87 -3.29
N PHE A 543 -10.86 2.05 -2.95
CA PHE A 543 -10.66 2.67 -1.63
C PHE A 543 -11.83 2.41 -0.68
N PHE A 544 -12.04 1.14 -0.31
CA PHE A 544 -13.18 0.74 0.53
C PHE A 544 -13.23 1.44 1.89
N GLY A 545 -12.09 1.76 2.50
CA GLY A 545 -12.04 2.43 3.79
C GLY A 545 -12.21 3.95 3.74
N TYR A 546 -12.21 4.59 2.56
CA TYR A 546 -12.22 6.05 2.47
C TYR A 546 -13.65 6.61 2.45
N PHE A 547 -14.15 7.07 3.61
CA PHE A 547 -15.55 7.52 3.75
C PHE A 547 -15.74 9.05 3.69
N LEU A 548 -14.67 9.83 3.62
CA LEU A 548 -14.75 11.29 3.77
C LEU A 548 -15.22 11.98 2.48
N LYS A 549 -16.24 12.83 2.60
CA LYS A 549 -16.69 13.75 1.55
C LYS A 549 -16.18 15.16 1.80
N ALA A 550 -15.41 15.70 0.85
CA ALA A 550 -14.89 17.08 0.94
C ALA A 550 -16.02 18.11 1.18
N GLY A 551 -17.14 17.98 0.45
CA GLY A 551 -18.30 18.87 0.56
C GLY A 551 -19.10 18.78 1.87
N ARG A 552 -18.91 17.73 2.68
CA ARG A 552 -19.61 17.50 3.96
C ARG A 552 -18.68 17.56 5.18
N THR A 553 -17.48 18.12 5.01
CA THR A 553 -16.47 18.20 6.09
C THR A 553 -17.01 18.90 7.34
N ALA A 554 -17.76 19.99 7.21
CA ALA A 554 -18.30 20.73 8.36
C ALA A 554 -19.35 19.92 9.14
N GLU A 555 -20.24 19.21 8.45
CA GLU A 555 -21.25 18.33 9.06
C GLU A 555 -20.58 17.14 9.75
N THR A 556 -19.62 16.51 9.07
CA THR A 556 -18.83 15.40 9.62
C THR A 556 -18.07 15.83 10.87
N TYR A 557 -17.49 17.03 10.87
CA TYR A 557 -16.78 17.57 12.03
C TYR A 557 -17.70 17.73 13.25
N ARG A 558 -18.91 18.24 13.07
CA ARG A 558 -19.91 18.33 14.14
C ARG A 558 -20.37 16.94 14.61
N ALA A 559 -20.66 16.04 13.69
CA ALA A 559 -21.11 14.68 14.00
C ALA A 559 -20.06 13.87 14.78
N MET A 560 -18.77 14.11 14.50
CA MET A 560 -17.64 13.44 15.15
C MET A 560 -17.12 14.17 16.40
N GLY A 561 -17.94 15.02 17.00
CA GLY A 561 -17.65 15.68 18.26
C GLY A 561 -16.60 16.79 18.16
N GLU A 562 -16.53 17.47 17.02
CA GLU A 562 -15.69 18.65 16.76
C GLU A 562 -14.18 18.38 16.95
N LYS A 563 -13.73 17.22 16.48
CA LYS A 563 -12.31 16.80 16.56
C LYS A 563 -11.73 16.55 15.17
N TRP A 564 -10.68 17.31 14.83
CA TRP A 564 -9.90 17.10 13.60
C TRP A 564 -9.16 15.76 13.57
N GLN A 565 -8.98 15.12 14.73
CA GLN A 565 -8.34 13.80 14.84
C GLN A 565 -9.03 12.75 13.97
N PHE A 566 -10.37 12.74 13.93
CA PHE A 566 -11.12 11.80 13.12
C PHE A 566 -10.73 11.90 11.65
N PHE A 567 -10.63 13.13 11.11
CA PHE A 567 -10.24 13.36 9.73
C PHE A 567 -8.81 12.90 9.45
N LEU A 568 -7.87 13.17 10.36
CA LEU A 568 -6.49 12.71 10.20
C LEU A 568 -6.42 11.18 10.15
N ALA A 569 -7.16 10.51 11.03
CA ALA A 569 -7.23 9.05 11.07
C ALA A 569 -7.97 8.44 9.87
N GLU A 570 -8.95 9.10 9.28
CA GLU A 570 -9.82 8.54 8.22
C GLU A 570 -9.39 8.95 6.79
N GLY A 571 -8.36 9.78 6.63
CA GLY A 571 -7.73 9.99 5.32
C GLY A 571 -7.10 11.37 5.07
N TYR A 572 -7.40 12.40 5.87
CA TYR A 572 -6.86 13.75 5.67
C TYR A 572 -5.38 13.88 6.06
N ILE A 573 -4.76 12.82 6.58
CA ILE A 573 -3.32 12.74 6.76
C ILE A 573 -2.56 12.93 5.44
N VAL A 574 -3.07 12.42 4.31
CA VAL A 574 -2.38 12.58 3.01
C VAL A 574 -2.38 14.04 2.54
N PRO A 575 -3.52 14.76 2.49
CA PRO A 575 -3.53 16.20 2.22
C PRO A 575 -2.65 17.02 3.19
N ALA A 576 -2.62 16.68 4.48
CA ALA A 576 -1.80 17.38 5.46
C ALA A 576 -0.30 17.17 5.19
N VAL A 577 0.12 15.93 4.96
CA VAL A 577 1.49 15.58 4.59
C VAL A 577 1.86 16.18 3.23
N PHE A 578 0.91 16.26 2.30
CA PHE A 578 1.10 16.95 1.01
C PHE A 578 1.35 18.45 1.20
N ALA A 579 0.55 19.13 2.01
CA ALA A 579 0.76 20.56 2.28
C ALA A 579 2.13 20.81 2.93
N GLN A 580 2.53 19.95 3.88
CA GLN A 580 3.86 20.00 4.50
C GLN A 580 4.98 19.75 3.47
N ALA A 581 4.87 18.68 2.68
CA ALA A 581 5.85 18.33 1.67
C ALA A 581 5.96 19.41 0.58
N ALA A 582 4.84 20.01 0.17
CA ALA A 582 4.77 21.12 -0.77
C ALA A 582 5.45 22.37 -0.21
N LEU A 583 5.25 22.68 1.08
CA LEU A 583 5.92 23.81 1.73
C LEU A 583 7.44 23.58 1.78
N ILE A 584 7.90 22.41 2.23
CA ILE A 584 9.33 22.08 2.29
C ILE A 584 9.94 22.10 0.89
N SER A 585 9.24 21.52 -0.08
CA SER A 585 9.59 21.52 -1.50
C SER A 585 9.75 22.93 -2.06
N LEU A 586 8.80 23.83 -1.76
CA LEU A 586 8.85 25.23 -2.13
C LEU A 586 10.08 25.92 -1.51
N LEU A 587 10.33 25.71 -0.22
CA LEU A 587 11.51 26.26 0.46
C LEU A 587 12.81 25.77 -0.18
N LEU A 588 12.93 24.48 -0.48
CA LEU A 588 14.08 23.90 -1.16
C LEU A 588 14.28 24.44 -2.58
N MET A 589 13.21 24.70 -3.31
CA MET A 589 13.28 25.34 -4.64
C MET A 589 13.73 26.81 -4.56
N LEU A 590 13.33 27.54 -3.52
CA LEU A 590 13.67 28.95 -3.34
C LEU A 590 15.08 29.17 -2.79
N LEU A 591 15.58 28.26 -1.94
CA LEU A 591 16.89 28.35 -1.28
C LEU A 591 18.06 28.65 -2.23
N PRO A 592 18.23 27.94 -3.37
CA PRO A 592 19.34 28.21 -4.27
C PRO A 592 19.22 29.55 -5.04
N LEU A 593 18.04 30.20 -5.07
CA LEU A 593 17.89 31.54 -5.68
C LEU A 593 18.64 32.62 -4.89
N PHE A 594 18.85 32.42 -3.59
CA PHE A 594 19.59 33.34 -2.72
C PHE A 594 21.11 33.27 -2.89
N SER A 595 21.63 32.29 -3.63
CA SER A 595 23.08 32.12 -3.86
C SER A 595 23.70 33.19 -4.77
N GLY A 596 22.90 34.13 -5.30
CA GLY A 596 23.36 35.25 -6.15
C GLY A 596 23.89 34.86 -7.52
N LYS A 597 24.10 33.57 -7.80
CA LYS A 597 24.65 33.04 -9.05
C LYS A 597 23.51 32.55 -9.93
N ARG A 598 23.19 33.33 -10.97
CA ARG A 598 22.13 33.03 -11.93
C ARG A 598 22.72 32.35 -13.16
N GLY A 599 22.29 31.11 -13.44
CA GLY A 599 22.58 30.45 -14.73
C GLY A 599 22.00 31.20 -15.92
N GLY A 600 22.49 30.89 -17.12
CA GLY A 600 22.15 31.58 -18.36
C GLY A 600 20.65 31.52 -18.69
N GLY A 601 20.06 32.66 -19.10
CA GLY A 601 18.61 32.81 -19.25
C GLY A 601 17.93 31.87 -20.25
N ARG A 602 18.67 31.37 -21.27
CA ARG A 602 18.12 30.49 -22.31
C ARG A 602 17.97 29.04 -21.85
N ALA A 603 18.98 28.47 -21.19
CA ALA A 603 18.97 27.07 -20.74
C ALA A 603 17.90 26.78 -19.66
N LYS A 604 17.43 27.82 -18.96
CA LYS A 604 16.29 27.73 -18.01
C LYS A 604 14.99 27.23 -18.64
N GLY A 605 14.80 27.42 -19.96
CA GLY A 605 13.62 26.93 -20.67
C GLY A 605 13.46 25.40 -20.64
N LEU A 606 14.54 24.67 -20.36
CA LEU A 606 14.58 23.22 -20.24
C LEU A 606 14.28 22.71 -18.81
N LEU A 607 14.18 23.59 -17.80
CA LEU A 607 13.90 23.18 -16.42
C LEU A 607 12.51 22.55 -16.22
N PRO A 608 11.41 23.07 -16.82
CA PRO A 608 10.09 22.45 -16.71
C PRO A 608 10.04 21.01 -17.24
N TYR A 609 10.88 20.67 -18.22
CA TYR A 609 10.99 19.30 -18.73
C TYR A 609 11.32 18.29 -17.63
N PHE A 610 12.28 18.60 -16.75
CA PHE A 610 12.66 17.70 -15.65
C PHE A 610 11.58 17.58 -14.57
N ALA A 611 10.86 18.66 -14.28
CA ALA A 611 9.72 18.62 -13.38
C ALA A 611 8.59 17.71 -13.92
N LEU A 612 8.30 17.83 -15.23
CA LEU A 612 7.29 17.01 -15.91
C LEU A 612 7.70 15.54 -16.00
N LEU A 613 8.98 15.24 -16.25
CA LEU A 613 9.49 13.87 -16.23
C LEU A 613 9.38 13.25 -14.83
N GLY A 614 9.83 13.94 -13.79
CA GLY A 614 9.75 13.46 -12.41
C GLY A 614 8.32 13.24 -11.93
N CYS A 615 7.40 14.15 -12.29
CA CYS A 615 5.98 14.01 -12.01
C CYS A 615 5.37 12.83 -12.78
N GLY A 616 5.58 12.77 -14.10
CA GLY A 616 5.03 11.73 -14.97
C GLY A 616 5.51 10.34 -14.61
N PHE A 617 6.81 10.18 -14.29
CA PHE A 617 7.38 8.90 -13.87
C PHE A 617 6.69 8.37 -12.61
N MET A 618 6.61 9.19 -11.55
CA MET A 618 6.00 8.77 -10.27
C MET A 618 4.49 8.53 -10.36
N LEU A 619 3.75 9.36 -11.11
CA LEU A 619 2.30 9.14 -11.32
C LEU A 619 2.04 7.79 -12.00
N VAL A 620 2.81 7.48 -13.04
CA VAL A 620 2.70 6.21 -13.78
C VAL A 620 3.12 5.05 -12.89
N GLU A 621 4.28 5.15 -12.24
CA GLU A 621 4.81 4.11 -11.35
C GLU A 621 3.79 3.72 -10.28
N ILE A 622 3.21 4.70 -9.57
CA ILE A 622 2.27 4.43 -8.48
C ILE A 622 0.95 3.86 -8.98
N ALA A 623 0.40 4.38 -10.07
CA ALA A 623 -0.81 3.81 -10.64
C ALA A 623 -0.59 2.36 -11.11
N LEU A 624 0.59 2.06 -11.67
CA LEU A 624 0.93 0.70 -12.07
C LEU A 624 1.16 -0.22 -10.86
N ILE A 625 1.80 0.24 -9.78
CA ILE A 625 1.97 -0.56 -8.54
C ILE A 625 0.62 -1.10 -8.13
N GLN A 626 -0.37 -0.21 -8.08
CA GLN A 626 -1.71 -0.51 -7.62
C GLN A 626 -2.42 -1.50 -8.54
N LYS A 627 -2.37 -1.28 -9.87
CA LYS A 627 -2.93 -2.24 -10.84
C LYS A 627 -2.27 -3.61 -10.79
N ILE A 628 -1.00 -3.70 -10.39
CA ILE A 628 -0.23 -4.94 -10.27
C ILE A 628 -0.44 -5.66 -8.91
N ILE A 629 -1.04 -5.02 -7.91
CA ILE A 629 -1.47 -5.69 -6.67
C ILE A 629 -2.47 -6.81 -6.97
N LEU A 630 -3.44 -6.57 -7.85
CA LEU A 630 -4.47 -7.54 -8.19
C LEU A 630 -3.90 -8.87 -8.77
N PRO A 631 -3.02 -8.87 -9.79
CA PRO A 631 -2.48 -10.11 -10.35
C PRO A 631 -1.44 -10.80 -9.44
N LEU A 632 -0.66 -10.04 -8.65
CA LEU A 632 0.34 -10.61 -7.73
C LEU A 632 -0.21 -10.94 -6.34
N GLU A 633 -1.43 -10.50 -6.04
CA GLU A 633 -2.22 -10.81 -4.84
C GLU A 633 -1.61 -10.34 -3.52
N ASN A 634 -0.48 -9.65 -3.56
CA ASN A 634 0.24 -9.18 -2.38
C ASN A 634 0.88 -7.80 -2.68
N PRO A 635 0.57 -6.75 -1.89
CA PRO A 635 1.11 -5.41 -2.10
C PRO A 635 2.65 -5.37 -2.08
N SER A 636 3.30 -6.12 -1.20
CA SER A 636 4.76 -6.13 -1.09
C SER A 636 5.41 -6.77 -2.32
N TYR A 637 4.85 -7.88 -2.83
CA TYR A 637 5.33 -8.47 -4.09
C TYR A 637 5.07 -7.55 -5.28
N ALA A 638 3.93 -6.87 -5.31
CA ALA A 638 3.61 -5.92 -6.37
C ALA A 638 4.58 -4.75 -6.41
N VAL A 639 4.81 -4.08 -5.27
CA VAL A 639 5.77 -2.97 -5.16
C VAL A 639 7.16 -3.41 -5.59
N ALA A 640 7.70 -4.49 -5.01
CA ALA A 640 9.08 -4.89 -5.31
C ALA A 640 9.25 -5.40 -6.75
N THR A 641 8.31 -6.21 -7.24
CA THR A 641 8.36 -6.73 -8.62
C THR A 641 8.23 -5.59 -9.62
N LEU A 642 7.33 -4.64 -9.38
CA LEU A 642 7.16 -3.51 -10.26
C LEU A 642 8.36 -2.58 -10.23
N LEU A 643 8.85 -2.18 -9.04
CA LEU A 643 10.04 -1.34 -8.93
C LEU A 643 11.24 -2.02 -9.60
N ALA A 644 11.48 -3.31 -9.34
CA ALA A 644 12.55 -4.05 -10.00
C ALA A 644 12.37 -4.07 -11.52
N SER A 645 11.17 -4.37 -12.01
CA SER A 645 10.88 -4.44 -13.45
C SER A 645 11.05 -3.09 -14.13
N LEU A 646 10.46 -2.04 -13.57
CA LEU A 646 10.48 -0.69 -14.14
C LEU A 646 11.89 -0.11 -14.08
N LEU A 647 12.58 -0.18 -12.94
CA LEU A 647 13.91 0.40 -12.75
C LEU A 647 14.98 -0.36 -13.53
N VAL A 648 14.98 -1.70 -13.53
CA VAL A 648 15.95 -2.49 -14.32
C VAL A 648 15.75 -2.22 -15.82
N SER A 649 14.50 -2.20 -16.28
CA SER A 649 14.17 -1.89 -17.68
C SER A 649 14.54 -0.45 -18.03
N SER A 650 14.26 0.53 -17.17
CA SER A 650 14.69 1.92 -17.37
C SER A 650 16.21 2.08 -17.34
N GLY A 651 16.92 1.31 -16.51
CA GLY A 651 18.38 1.28 -16.51
C GLY A 651 18.94 0.76 -17.84
N ALA A 652 18.40 -0.36 -18.34
CA ALA A 652 18.74 -0.88 -19.67
C ALA A 652 18.39 0.12 -20.78
N GLY A 653 17.24 0.77 -20.68
CA GLY A 653 16.80 1.84 -21.60
C GLY A 653 17.76 3.00 -21.65
N SER A 654 18.26 3.44 -20.50
CA SER A 654 19.26 4.50 -20.39
C SER A 654 20.57 4.16 -21.12
N LEU A 655 21.05 2.93 -20.97
CA LEU A 655 22.25 2.41 -21.66
C LEU A 655 22.02 2.31 -23.19
N LEU A 656 20.84 1.88 -23.61
CA LEU A 656 20.45 1.87 -25.03
C LEU A 656 20.40 3.28 -25.61
N GLY A 657 19.86 4.24 -24.85
CA GLY A 657 19.84 5.66 -25.24
C GLY A 657 21.24 6.27 -25.36
N GLU A 658 22.22 5.78 -24.61
CA GLU A 658 23.62 6.17 -24.77
C GLU A 658 24.23 5.65 -26.08
N ARG A 659 23.92 4.39 -26.44
CA ARG A 659 24.41 3.74 -27.66
C ARG A 659 23.73 4.25 -28.94
N PHE A 660 22.43 4.51 -28.89
CA PHE A 660 21.62 4.83 -30.06
C PHE A 660 21.07 6.26 -30.01
N ALA A 661 21.71 7.15 -30.76
CA ALA A 661 21.38 8.58 -30.75
C ALA A 661 19.94 8.92 -31.18
N TRP A 662 19.33 8.12 -32.07
CA TRP A 662 17.99 8.35 -32.61
C TRP A 662 16.87 8.21 -31.57
N LEU A 663 17.13 7.47 -30.48
CA LEU A 663 16.21 7.31 -29.35
C LEU A 663 16.16 8.54 -28.43
N ARG A 664 17.14 9.45 -28.53
CA ARG A 664 17.23 10.64 -27.65
C ARG A 664 16.42 11.83 -28.16
N THR A 665 15.37 11.59 -28.92
CA THR A 665 14.54 12.64 -29.52
C THR A 665 13.32 12.95 -28.67
N ALA A 666 12.73 14.12 -28.87
CA ALA A 666 11.46 14.48 -28.21
C ALA A 666 10.35 13.46 -28.56
N ALA A 667 10.38 12.85 -29.75
CA ALA A 667 9.39 11.85 -30.15
C ALA A 667 9.27 10.68 -29.15
N THR A 668 10.37 10.29 -28.49
CA THR A 668 10.35 9.25 -27.45
C THR A 668 9.40 9.58 -26.31
N THR A 669 9.35 10.84 -25.85
CA THR A 669 8.39 11.27 -24.82
C THR A 669 6.94 11.22 -25.28
N ALA A 670 6.66 11.47 -26.57
CA ALA A 670 5.32 11.31 -27.14
C ALA A 670 4.91 9.83 -27.26
N VAL A 671 5.85 8.96 -27.66
CA VAL A 671 5.63 7.50 -27.71
C VAL A 671 5.34 6.95 -26.32
N ILE A 672 6.05 7.40 -25.28
CA ILE A 672 5.76 7.02 -23.88
C ILE A 672 4.32 7.42 -23.51
N ALA A 673 3.89 8.65 -23.81
CA ALA A 673 2.53 9.09 -23.53
C ALA A 673 1.48 8.20 -24.22
N GLY A 674 1.67 7.86 -25.50
CA GLY A 674 0.80 6.94 -26.22
C GLY A 674 0.79 5.53 -25.60
N LEU A 675 1.96 5.03 -25.20
CA LEU A 675 2.09 3.72 -24.57
C LEU A 675 1.37 3.67 -23.21
N ILE A 676 1.46 4.72 -22.39
CA ILE A 676 0.73 4.80 -21.11
C ILE A 676 -0.78 4.71 -21.33
N VAL A 677 -1.32 5.38 -22.36
CA VAL A 677 -2.74 5.28 -22.73
C VAL A 677 -3.09 3.88 -23.21
N CYS A 678 -2.22 3.21 -23.97
CA CYS A 678 -2.45 1.80 -24.32
C CYS A 678 -2.48 0.89 -23.08
N TYR A 679 -1.58 1.12 -22.11
CA TYR A 679 -1.54 0.33 -20.88
C TYR A 679 -2.79 0.54 -20.03
N SER A 680 -3.34 1.75 -19.92
CA SER A 680 -4.56 1.98 -19.15
C SER A 680 -5.75 1.15 -19.66
N LEU A 681 -5.78 0.84 -20.95
CA LEU A 681 -6.80 0.00 -21.58
C LEU A 681 -6.52 -1.50 -21.48
N ILE A 682 -5.26 -1.91 -21.59
CA ILE A 682 -4.85 -3.34 -21.64
C ILE A 682 -4.73 -3.95 -20.24
N LEU A 683 -4.34 -3.17 -19.23
CA LEU A 683 -4.04 -3.66 -17.89
C LEU A 683 -5.17 -4.46 -17.22
N PRO A 684 -6.46 -4.09 -17.31
CA PRO A 684 -7.53 -4.89 -16.71
C PRO A 684 -7.58 -6.32 -17.26
N ALA A 685 -7.51 -6.47 -18.59
CA ALA A 685 -7.53 -7.78 -19.25
C ALA A 685 -6.24 -8.57 -18.99
N ALA A 686 -5.08 -7.91 -19.05
CA ALA A 686 -3.79 -8.54 -18.77
C ALA A 686 -3.71 -9.02 -17.31
N SER A 687 -4.18 -8.21 -16.35
CA SER A 687 -4.27 -8.57 -14.94
C SER A 687 -5.10 -9.84 -14.75
N ALA A 688 -6.29 -9.90 -15.36
CA ALA A 688 -7.14 -11.08 -15.28
C ALA A 688 -6.49 -12.34 -15.83
N ALA A 689 -5.76 -12.24 -16.96
CA ALA A 689 -5.03 -13.36 -17.54
C ALA A 689 -3.84 -13.81 -16.68
N ILE A 690 -3.10 -12.86 -16.08
CA ILE A 690 -1.92 -13.15 -15.25
C ILE A 690 -2.34 -13.80 -13.91
N SER A 691 -3.48 -13.41 -13.33
CA SER A 691 -3.97 -13.91 -12.03
C SER A 691 -4.07 -15.44 -11.94
N THR A 692 -4.23 -16.16 -13.05
CA THR A 692 -4.42 -17.62 -13.05
C THR A 692 -3.12 -18.42 -12.93
N PHE A 693 -1.97 -17.79 -13.11
CA PHE A 693 -0.67 -18.48 -13.09
C PHE A 693 -0.06 -18.57 -11.68
N ALA A 694 0.92 -19.46 -11.51
CA ALA A 694 1.70 -19.53 -10.27
C ALA A 694 2.59 -18.28 -10.08
N LEU A 695 2.90 -17.94 -8.82
CA LEU A 695 3.63 -16.71 -8.46
C LEU A 695 4.93 -16.46 -9.26
N PRO A 696 5.83 -17.44 -9.47
CA PRO A 696 7.05 -17.19 -10.26
C PRO A 696 6.75 -16.81 -11.71
N VAL A 697 5.71 -17.41 -12.30
CA VAL A 697 5.26 -17.10 -13.67
C VAL A 697 4.60 -15.73 -13.69
N LYS A 698 3.78 -15.39 -12.69
CA LYS A 698 3.19 -14.05 -12.54
C LYS A 698 4.27 -12.97 -12.53
N ILE A 699 5.33 -13.15 -11.74
CA ILE A 699 6.46 -12.20 -11.67
C ILE A 699 7.12 -12.04 -13.04
N GLY A 700 7.41 -13.15 -13.75
CA GLY A 700 8.00 -13.11 -15.09
C GLY A 700 7.11 -12.40 -16.12
N LEU A 701 5.81 -12.67 -16.10
CA LEU A 701 4.84 -12.03 -17.00
C LEU A 701 4.68 -10.54 -16.72
N VAL A 702 4.66 -10.13 -15.44
CA VAL A 702 4.65 -8.71 -15.05
C VAL A 702 5.92 -8.01 -15.52
N PHE A 703 7.09 -8.64 -15.37
CA PHE A 703 8.35 -8.09 -15.89
C PHE A 703 8.29 -7.88 -17.40
N LEU A 704 7.86 -8.90 -18.16
CA LEU A 704 7.71 -8.81 -19.62
C LEU A 704 6.69 -7.75 -20.04
N LEU A 705 5.59 -7.63 -19.29
CA LEU A 705 4.57 -6.62 -19.53
C LEU A 705 5.12 -5.22 -19.33
N LEU A 706 5.94 -4.97 -18.30
CA LEU A 706 6.45 -3.63 -17.98
C LEU A 706 7.74 -3.25 -18.73
N LEU A 707 8.44 -4.25 -19.28
CA LEU A 707 9.72 -4.07 -19.98
C LEU A 707 9.69 -2.98 -21.07
N PRO A 708 8.71 -2.94 -22.01
CA PRO A 708 8.70 -1.93 -23.06
C PRO A 708 8.53 -0.50 -22.53
N LEU A 709 7.64 -0.33 -21.55
CA LEU A 709 7.38 0.97 -20.93
C LEU A 709 8.59 1.44 -20.13
N GLY A 710 9.16 0.57 -19.29
CA GLY A 710 10.36 0.87 -18.51
C GLY A 710 11.56 1.24 -19.39
N LEU A 711 11.82 0.46 -20.47
CA LEU A 711 12.91 0.75 -21.41
C LEU A 711 12.81 2.16 -21.99
N LEU A 712 11.61 2.58 -22.42
CA LEU A 712 11.44 3.92 -22.99
C LEU A 712 11.53 5.02 -21.92
N MET A 713 10.95 4.81 -20.73
CA MET A 713 10.97 5.79 -19.63
C MET A 713 12.39 6.11 -19.10
N GLY A 714 13.35 5.21 -19.28
CA GLY A 714 14.75 5.41 -18.87
C GLY A 714 15.60 6.34 -19.76
N ILE A 715 15.11 6.70 -20.94
CA ILE A 715 15.86 7.45 -21.96
C ILE A 715 15.78 8.98 -21.80
N PRO A 716 14.60 9.60 -21.54
CA PRO A 716 14.43 11.06 -21.60
C PRO A 716 15.29 11.84 -20.60
N PHE A 717 15.35 11.39 -19.34
CA PHE A 717 16.07 12.08 -18.27
C PHE A 717 17.58 12.25 -18.54
N PRO A 718 18.36 11.20 -18.82
CA PRO A 718 19.79 11.33 -19.11
C PRO A 718 20.05 12.08 -20.44
N ALA A 719 19.17 11.96 -21.43
CA ALA A 719 19.26 12.72 -22.67
C ALA A 719 19.08 14.23 -22.43
N GLY A 720 18.13 14.60 -21.57
CA GLY A 720 17.94 15.97 -21.10
C GLY A 720 19.15 16.49 -20.33
N LEU A 721 19.70 15.70 -19.39
CA LEU A 721 20.88 16.09 -18.61
C LEU A 721 22.11 16.32 -19.46
N ARG A 722 22.34 15.50 -20.49
CA ARG A 722 23.43 15.70 -21.43
C ARG A 722 23.27 17.02 -22.19
N THR A 723 22.07 17.27 -22.73
CA THR A 723 21.75 18.52 -23.45
C THR A 723 21.91 19.73 -22.52
N LEU A 724 21.49 19.62 -21.27
CA LEU A 724 21.65 20.69 -20.28
C LEU A 724 23.12 20.90 -19.91
N GLY A 725 23.90 19.83 -19.78
CA GLY A 725 25.34 19.89 -19.53
C GLY A 725 26.13 20.53 -20.67
N ASP A 726 25.71 20.32 -21.91
CA ASP A 726 26.32 20.97 -23.09
C ASP A 726 26.01 22.48 -23.14
N LEU A 727 24.86 22.90 -22.60
CA LEU A 727 24.41 24.30 -22.62
C LEU A 727 24.87 25.11 -21.39
N ASP A 728 24.61 24.59 -20.19
CA ASP A 728 24.94 25.22 -18.91
C ASP A 728 25.05 24.17 -17.77
N PRO A 729 26.26 23.64 -17.50
CA PRO A 729 26.51 22.70 -16.41
C PRO A 729 26.08 23.21 -15.03
N PHE A 730 25.98 24.54 -14.83
CA PHE A 730 25.54 25.12 -13.57
C PHE A 730 24.07 24.79 -13.25
N LEU A 731 23.26 24.48 -14.26
CA LEU A 731 21.84 24.14 -14.11
C LEU A 731 21.58 22.66 -13.83
N ILE A 732 22.59 21.77 -13.90
CA ILE A 732 22.39 20.33 -13.61
C ILE A 732 21.84 20.10 -12.19
N PRO A 733 22.38 20.73 -11.12
CA PRO A 733 21.78 20.62 -9.79
C PRO A 733 20.35 21.15 -9.72
N TRP A 734 19.98 22.17 -10.52
CA TRP A 734 18.62 22.70 -10.57
C TRP A 734 17.64 21.71 -11.22
N ALA A 735 18.05 21.06 -12.30
CA ALA A 735 17.27 19.98 -12.92
C ALA A 735 17.06 18.83 -11.94
N TRP A 736 18.09 18.46 -11.18
CA TRP A 736 18.01 17.45 -10.12
C TRP A 736 17.03 17.84 -9.01
N VAL A 737 17.10 19.09 -8.52
CA VAL A 737 16.18 19.61 -7.49
C VAL A 737 14.74 19.61 -8.00
N LEU A 738 14.47 20.12 -9.19
CA LEU A 738 13.11 20.17 -9.73
C LEU A 738 12.53 18.78 -9.97
N ASN A 739 13.32 17.87 -10.55
CA ASN A 739 12.89 16.48 -10.71
C ASN A 739 12.56 15.85 -9.35
N GLY A 740 13.49 15.93 -8.39
CA GLY A 740 13.29 15.37 -7.05
C GLY A 740 12.08 15.96 -6.34
N THR A 741 11.90 17.28 -6.41
CA THR A 741 10.78 18.00 -5.77
C THR A 741 9.42 17.54 -6.31
N PHE A 742 9.26 17.48 -7.63
CA PHE A 742 8.00 17.03 -8.23
C PHE A 742 7.77 15.54 -7.99
N SER A 743 8.84 14.74 -7.92
CA SER A 743 8.74 13.33 -7.54
C SER A 743 8.43 13.11 -6.04
N VAL A 744 8.69 14.08 -5.15
CA VAL A 744 8.18 14.04 -3.75
C VAL A 744 6.66 14.24 -3.71
N LEU A 745 6.15 15.17 -4.53
CA LEU A 745 4.74 15.58 -4.51
C LEU A 745 3.83 14.64 -5.31
N ALA A 746 4.31 14.11 -6.42
CA ALA A 746 3.54 13.28 -7.34
C ALA A 746 2.92 12.04 -6.68
N PRO A 747 3.58 11.30 -5.76
CA PRO A 747 2.96 10.18 -5.06
C PRO A 747 1.71 10.52 -4.27
N MET A 748 1.75 11.61 -3.52
CA MET A 748 0.60 12.05 -2.73
C MET A 748 -0.52 12.55 -3.65
N LEU A 749 -0.16 13.26 -4.72
CA LEU A 749 -1.11 13.67 -5.76
C LEU A 749 -1.76 12.46 -6.43
N ALA A 750 -0.99 11.41 -6.76
CA ALA A 750 -1.51 10.19 -7.36
C ALA A 750 -2.61 9.58 -6.51
N VAL A 751 -2.38 9.45 -5.19
CA VAL A 751 -3.37 8.91 -4.25
C VAL A 751 -4.58 9.86 -4.11
N MET A 752 -4.37 11.17 -4.00
CA MET A 752 -5.46 12.15 -3.92
C MET A 752 -6.35 12.17 -5.18
N PHE A 753 -5.74 12.01 -6.36
CA PHE A 753 -6.49 11.88 -7.61
C PHE A 753 -7.13 10.49 -7.76
N ALA A 754 -6.45 9.41 -7.36
CA ALA A 754 -7.00 8.06 -7.42
C ALA A 754 -8.23 7.90 -6.52
N THR A 755 -8.18 8.47 -5.31
CA THR A 755 -9.29 8.43 -4.35
C THR A 755 -10.52 9.20 -4.81
N SER A 756 -10.43 10.04 -5.85
CA SER A 756 -11.57 10.81 -6.41
C SER A 756 -11.97 10.35 -7.81
N ALA A 757 -11.02 10.10 -8.70
CA ALA A 757 -11.23 9.81 -10.12
C ALA A 757 -10.71 8.43 -10.59
N GLY A 758 -10.10 7.64 -9.69
CA GLY A 758 -9.57 6.31 -10.00
C GLY A 758 -8.14 6.31 -10.59
N PHE A 759 -7.50 5.15 -10.60
CA PHE A 759 -6.13 4.98 -11.09
C PHE A 759 -6.00 5.14 -12.61
N GLY A 760 -7.07 4.90 -13.38
CA GLY A 760 -7.09 5.21 -14.81
C GLY A 760 -6.85 6.70 -15.08
N ALA A 761 -7.48 7.58 -14.30
CA ALA A 761 -7.27 9.02 -14.39
C ALA A 761 -5.83 9.44 -14.06
N VAL A 762 -5.21 8.79 -13.07
CA VAL A 762 -3.81 9.03 -12.70
C VAL A 762 -2.85 8.66 -13.85
N LEU A 763 -3.11 7.54 -14.55
CA LEU A 763 -2.33 7.18 -15.75
C LEU A 763 -2.50 8.22 -16.85
N TYR A 764 -3.70 8.75 -17.08
CA TYR A 764 -3.92 9.82 -18.05
C TYR A 764 -3.19 11.13 -17.67
N LEU A 765 -3.14 11.48 -16.39
CA LEU A 765 -2.34 12.61 -15.90
C LEU A 765 -0.84 12.38 -16.11
N GLY A 766 -0.35 11.16 -15.89
CA GLY A 766 1.01 10.75 -16.20
C GLY A 766 1.33 10.88 -17.70
N ALA A 767 0.44 10.39 -18.57
CA ALA A 767 0.56 10.53 -20.02
C ALA A 767 0.57 12.01 -20.45
N ALA A 768 -0.29 12.84 -19.87
CA ALA A 768 -0.32 14.28 -20.11
C ALA A 768 0.99 14.95 -19.69
N ALA A 769 1.59 14.56 -18.56
CA ALA A 769 2.89 15.08 -18.14
C ALA A 769 4.01 14.76 -19.15
N TYR A 770 4.05 13.53 -19.67
CA TYR A 770 5.00 13.15 -20.74
C TYR A 770 4.74 13.88 -22.06
N LEU A 771 3.48 14.11 -22.42
CA LEU A 771 3.12 14.90 -23.61
C LEU A 771 3.52 16.37 -23.46
N LEU A 772 3.34 16.97 -22.28
CA LEU A 772 3.81 18.32 -21.99
C LEU A 772 5.34 18.40 -22.01
N ALA A 773 6.04 17.36 -21.54
CA ALA A 773 7.50 17.27 -21.62
C ALA A 773 7.97 17.23 -23.09
N PHE A 774 7.25 16.48 -23.94
CA PHE A 774 7.48 16.48 -25.39
C PHE A 774 7.34 17.89 -25.98
N LEU A 775 6.23 18.58 -25.70
CA LEU A 775 5.99 19.92 -26.22
C LEU A 775 7.08 20.90 -25.76
N ASN A 776 7.44 20.87 -24.47
CA ASN A 776 8.48 21.73 -23.92
C ASN A 776 9.82 21.51 -24.65
N LEU A 777 10.27 20.26 -24.78
CA LEU A 777 11.53 19.93 -25.45
C LEU A 777 11.49 20.26 -26.96
N HIS A 778 10.36 20.01 -27.63
CA HIS A 778 10.17 20.31 -29.05
C HIS A 778 10.25 21.81 -29.34
N PHE A 779 9.49 22.63 -28.59
CA PHE A 779 9.52 24.09 -28.74
C PHE A 779 10.87 24.69 -28.34
N PHE A 780 11.50 24.14 -27.30
CA PHE A 780 12.85 24.55 -26.89
C PHE A 780 13.88 24.29 -27.99
N ALA A 781 13.89 23.08 -28.57
CA ALA A 781 14.78 22.72 -29.68
C ALA A 781 14.53 23.58 -30.93
N LYS A 782 13.27 23.87 -31.26
CA LYS A 782 12.90 24.77 -32.37
C LYS A 782 13.43 26.19 -32.13
N LYS A 783 13.27 26.73 -30.90
CA LYS A 783 13.76 28.06 -30.53
C LYS A 783 15.29 28.16 -30.60
N LEU A 784 16.01 27.10 -30.20
CA LEU A 784 17.47 27.01 -30.34
C LEU A 784 17.91 27.00 -31.82
N ARG A 785 17.24 26.22 -32.68
CA ARG A 785 17.55 26.19 -34.13
C ARG A 785 17.33 27.55 -34.80
N ILE A 786 16.22 28.23 -34.49
CA ILE A 786 15.88 29.56 -35.05
C ILE A 786 16.88 30.65 -34.62
N THR A 787 17.46 30.55 -33.42
CA THR A 787 18.48 31.52 -32.96
C THR A 787 19.89 31.20 -33.43
N SER A 788 20.22 29.93 -33.75
CA SER A 788 21.51 29.56 -34.35
C SER A 788 21.62 29.95 -35.82
N SER A 789 20.50 30.10 -36.54
CA SER A 789 20.45 30.62 -37.91
C SER A 789 20.50 32.14 -38.00
N TYR A 790 20.50 32.85 -36.86
CA TYR A 790 20.58 34.31 -36.77
C TYR A 790 21.86 34.71 -36.02
N ASP A 791 23.01 34.39 -36.60
CA ASP A 791 24.30 34.97 -36.21
C ASP A 791 24.69 36.06 -37.22
N PRO A 792 24.45 37.36 -36.91
CA PRO A 792 24.89 38.45 -37.77
C PRO A 792 26.42 38.70 -37.71
N ARG A 793 27.21 37.80 -37.09
CA ARG A 793 28.67 37.90 -36.95
C ARG A 793 29.44 36.66 -37.40
N ARG A 794 28.99 36.01 -38.47
CA ARG A 794 29.90 35.23 -39.34
C ARG A 794 29.95 35.92 -40.70
N PRO A 795 31.12 36.39 -41.16
CA PRO A 795 31.27 36.93 -42.51
C PRO A 795 30.95 35.88 -43.57
#